data_AF-A0A1H6KJG7-F1
#
_entry.id   AF-A0A1H6KJG7-F1
#
_cell.length_a   1.000
_cell.length_b   1.000
_cell.length_c   1.000
_cell.angle_alpha   90.00
_cell.angle_beta   90.00
_cell.angle_gamma   90.00
#
_symmetry.space_group_name_H-M   'P 1'
#
loop_
_entity.id
_entity.type
_entity.pdbx_description
1 polymer ?
#
loop_
_entity_poly.entity_id
_entity_poly.type
_entity_poly.pdbx_seq_one_letter_code
_entity_poly.pdbx_strand_id
1 'polypeptide(L)'
;MTINLRHAALSCAILACMGGSTLAQPPAGTAAPHDTAPLPGAKETAMRQLTHRLLGNRADDFAFVIDPSLQNEATRRIGIIRTPEGKIRISGADTISLASGLNLYLKHFAHAHVSWAHDQLHLPKELPGPDKIAYFDSRQQHATAFNYCTFNYTMAWWDWPRWERELDLLCLYGVDTPLAIIGTEEIWLRVLQRFGYTRDQARTFPTGPAYTAWWLMGNCQGIGGPVSEAYVQSRVELQKKILARMHELGMRAILQGFVGLVPLDFANKNPGARLLPQGSWCGVPRPPVLHPDDPLFDRVAEAWYEEQAKLYGNNSRFAGDLFHEGGNARGIDVPRMAAKVQDLMRRSHPDAVWMLQGWSGNPSPALLKGLDPEHAEVVELCGEFFRNWEKNNGFSGKPWYLSTIVQYGGNVGLHGRLPAIWHNFLKANRSGTPPIGIGLTWESTGVNPVVADLVTDLPWNRRSDCLETWIGHYADRRYGAASDGLRQAWLLLLRSAYGEFPNHRRPTESIFCARPGTDVRKVSPFAASVQPPYNVDDIRKALELLYSERVRCGHTPAYRHDLVDVARQFLAGFGLQAYRTMMQADARKDLQTFDKQANLFLSLLDMQDRLLASEKDFMLGPWLQAARDIAPQGEHDRFEQQARNLVSVWFPDGQPSSLADYGWREWSGLLSHYCKPRWQEFIAYRRALLEGKQASPPDFAAMEKNWALQTTATDSYPLEPSGDSIAIVGDIVRTWIPLWEKSGYRPPDTTQPAPEESANEAR
;
A
#
# COMPACT_ATOMS: atom_id res chain seq x y z
N MET A 1 34.98 -55.72 50.46
CA MET A 1 35.55 -57.08 50.35
C MET A 1 36.54 -57.06 49.19
N THR A 2 37.83 -57.24 49.51
CA THR A 2 38.92 -57.84 48.69
C THR A 2 39.09 -57.39 47.21
N ILE A 3 40.08 -56.56 46.83
CA ILE A 3 41.54 -56.75 46.75
C ILE A 3 42.03 -57.45 45.44
N ASN A 4 42.72 -56.65 44.60
CA ASN A 4 43.97 -56.92 43.82
C ASN A 4 43.97 -57.94 42.66
N LEU A 5 44.85 -57.94 41.64
CA LEU A 5 46.15 -57.30 41.23
C LEU A 5 46.36 -57.77 39.76
N ARG A 6 46.96 -57.11 38.75
CA ARG A 6 48.39 -56.84 38.43
C ARG A 6 48.46 -56.44 36.93
N HIS A 7 48.96 -55.25 36.53
CA HIS A 7 50.35 -54.86 36.19
C HIS A 7 50.84 -55.13 34.74
N ALA A 8 51.16 -54.03 34.01
CA ALA A 8 52.38 -53.73 33.22
C ALA A 8 52.05 -52.61 32.19
N ALA A 9 52.38 -51.31 32.41
CA ALA A 9 53.67 -50.61 32.19
C ALA A 9 54.08 -50.56 30.69
N LEU A 10 54.25 -49.41 30.01
CA LEU A 10 55.20 -48.29 30.19
C LEU A 10 54.61 -46.99 29.53
N SER A 11 54.57 -45.80 30.18
CA SER A 11 55.62 -44.73 30.29
C SER A 11 55.75 -43.85 29.02
N CYS A 12 55.76 -42.50 28.98
CA CYS A 12 55.93 -41.36 29.91
C CYS A 12 55.09 -40.17 29.34
N ALA A 13 54.36 -39.30 30.04
CA ALA A 13 54.64 -38.39 31.17
C ALA A 13 55.62 -37.25 30.85
N ILE A 14 55.11 -36.01 30.65
CA ILE A 14 55.56 -34.76 31.31
C ILE A 14 54.36 -33.83 31.56
N LEU A 15 54.18 -33.49 32.85
CA LEU A 15 53.28 -32.53 33.52
C LEU A 15 53.81 -31.08 33.36
N ALA A 16 52.98 -30.03 33.26
CA ALA A 16 52.48 -29.13 34.34
C ALA A 16 52.80 -27.67 33.90
N CYS A 17 52.11 -26.57 34.24
CA CYS A 17 50.92 -26.22 35.02
C CYS A 17 50.64 -24.71 34.79
N MET A 18 49.47 -24.24 35.26
CA MET A 18 49.06 -22.82 35.46
C MET A 18 48.70 -22.07 34.17
N GLY A 19 47.60 -21.33 34.03
CA GLY A 19 46.60 -20.77 34.93
C GLY A 19 46.01 -19.57 34.18
N GLY A 20 44.72 -19.25 34.34
CA GLY A 20 44.15 -18.01 33.80
C GLY A 20 42.84 -18.21 33.04
N SER A 21 41.75 -18.02 33.76
CA SER A 21 40.41 -17.80 33.24
C SER A 21 40.37 -16.48 32.45
N THR A 22 40.12 -16.57 31.14
CA THR A 22 39.61 -15.46 30.33
C THR A 22 38.44 -15.98 29.50
N LEU A 23 37.24 -15.47 29.79
CA LEU A 23 36.05 -15.61 28.95
C LEU A 23 36.35 -14.95 27.59
N ALA A 24 36.67 -15.75 26.59
CA ALA A 24 36.81 -15.29 25.22
C ALA A 24 35.42 -15.05 24.62
N GLN A 25 35.17 -13.80 24.18
CA GLN A 25 34.06 -13.48 23.28
C GLN A 25 34.18 -14.32 22.00
N PRO A 26 33.07 -14.79 21.40
CA PRO A 26 33.12 -15.39 20.08
C PRO A 26 33.55 -14.33 19.05
N PRO A 27 34.32 -14.69 18.01
CA PRO A 27 34.72 -13.74 16.99
C PRO A 27 33.50 -13.18 16.28
N ALA A 28 33.53 -11.89 15.97
CA ALA A 28 32.55 -11.21 15.14
C ALA A 28 32.41 -11.98 13.81
N GLY A 29 31.29 -12.67 13.65
CA GLY A 29 30.93 -13.29 12.39
C GLY A 29 30.74 -12.20 11.34
N THR A 30 31.55 -12.24 10.31
CA THR A 30 31.32 -11.49 9.07
C THR A 30 29.98 -11.94 8.50
N ALA A 31 28.96 -11.08 8.59
CA ALA A 31 27.70 -11.28 7.89
C ALA A 31 28.00 -11.37 6.38
N ALA A 32 27.53 -12.44 5.74
CA ALA A 32 27.61 -12.57 4.30
C ALA A 32 26.80 -11.43 3.64
N PRO A 33 27.23 -10.88 2.49
CA PRO A 33 26.46 -9.84 1.80
C PRO A 33 25.09 -10.40 1.38
N HIS A 34 24.01 -9.66 1.65
CA HIS A 34 22.68 -9.97 1.13
C HIS A 34 22.58 -9.83 -0.40
N ASP A 35 23.57 -9.26 -1.08
CA ASP A 35 23.66 -9.21 -2.54
C ASP A 35 24.43 -10.39 -3.17
N THR A 36 24.82 -11.41 -2.39
CA THR A 36 25.33 -12.65 -2.99
C THR A 36 24.18 -13.50 -3.51
N ALA A 37 24.20 -13.77 -4.82
CA ALA A 37 23.17 -14.56 -5.47
C ALA A 37 23.07 -15.97 -4.85
N PRO A 38 21.88 -16.44 -4.43
CA PRO A 38 21.71 -17.80 -3.94
C PRO A 38 22.11 -18.83 -5.01
N LEU A 39 22.63 -19.99 -4.56
CA LEU A 39 22.94 -21.11 -5.47
C LEU A 39 21.69 -21.53 -6.26
N PRO A 40 21.81 -21.98 -7.53
CA PRO A 40 20.67 -22.33 -8.38
C PRO A 40 19.66 -23.31 -7.73
N GLY A 41 20.12 -24.33 -7.00
CA GLY A 41 19.24 -25.28 -6.30
C GLY A 41 18.47 -24.69 -5.12
N ALA A 42 18.98 -23.64 -4.47
CA ALA A 42 18.26 -22.93 -3.41
C ALA A 42 17.11 -22.08 -3.98
N LYS A 43 17.28 -21.52 -5.17
CA LYS A 43 16.28 -20.71 -5.88
C LYS A 43 15.07 -21.53 -6.33
N GLU A 44 15.31 -22.72 -6.90
CA GLU A 44 14.23 -23.65 -7.25
C GLU A 44 13.46 -24.13 -6.02
N THR A 45 14.15 -24.30 -4.88
CA THR A 45 13.53 -24.65 -3.60
C THR A 45 12.60 -23.55 -3.10
N ALA A 46 13.02 -22.29 -3.15
CA ALA A 46 12.19 -21.15 -2.77
C ALA A 46 10.91 -21.04 -3.63
N MET A 47 11.02 -21.31 -4.94
CA MET A 47 9.87 -21.35 -5.85
C MET A 47 8.90 -22.49 -5.52
N ARG A 48 9.42 -23.69 -5.21
CA ARG A 48 8.58 -24.82 -4.78
C ARG A 48 7.83 -24.53 -3.48
N GLN A 49 8.49 -23.91 -2.51
CA GLN A 49 7.87 -23.52 -1.24
C GLN A 49 6.77 -22.47 -1.43
N LEU A 50 7.02 -21.43 -2.25
CA LEU A 50 6.01 -20.44 -2.63
C LEU A 50 4.80 -21.13 -3.29
N THR A 51 5.05 -22.00 -4.26
CA THR A 51 3.98 -22.72 -4.96
C THR A 51 3.19 -23.62 -4.01
N HIS A 52 3.86 -24.26 -3.06
CA HIS A 52 3.21 -25.10 -2.05
C HIS A 52 2.35 -24.29 -1.08
N ARG A 53 2.80 -23.10 -0.63
CA ARG A 53 1.95 -22.22 0.17
C ARG A 53 0.72 -21.74 -0.59
N LEU A 54 0.86 -21.51 -1.90
CA LEU A 54 -0.23 -21.04 -2.75
C LEU A 54 -1.23 -22.14 -3.12
N LEU A 55 -0.74 -23.33 -3.51
CA LEU A 55 -1.53 -24.38 -4.17
C LEU A 55 -1.58 -25.71 -3.40
N GLY A 56 -0.90 -25.80 -2.25
CA GLY A 56 -0.76 -27.03 -1.48
C GLY A 56 -0.14 -28.15 -2.31
N ASN A 57 -0.74 -29.35 -2.23
CA ASN A 57 -0.28 -30.54 -2.95
C ASN A 57 -0.27 -30.38 -4.48
N ARG A 58 -1.04 -29.42 -5.04
CA ARG A 58 -1.01 -29.15 -6.49
C ARG A 58 0.30 -28.53 -6.95
N ALA A 59 1.20 -28.13 -6.03
CA ALA A 59 2.54 -27.67 -6.38
C ALA A 59 3.36 -28.72 -7.15
N ASP A 60 3.11 -30.01 -6.92
CA ASP A 60 3.81 -31.11 -7.62
C ASP A 60 3.41 -31.26 -9.09
N ASP A 61 2.33 -30.61 -9.52
CA ASP A 61 1.94 -30.50 -10.92
C ASP A 61 2.84 -29.52 -11.70
N PHE A 62 3.71 -28.77 -11.01
CA PHE A 62 4.58 -27.76 -11.59
C PHE A 62 6.05 -28.20 -11.56
N ALA A 63 6.75 -27.91 -12.65
CA ALA A 63 8.19 -28.05 -12.77
C ALA A 63 8.81 -26.71 -13.14
N PHE A 64 9.83 -26.28 -12.38
CA PHE A 64 10.50 -25.00 -12.59
C PHE A 64 11.92 -25.25 -13.11
N VAL A 65 12.35 -24.47 -14.09
CA VAL A 65 13.69 -24.57 -14.70
C VAL A 65 14.31 -23.18 -14.80
N ILE A 66 15.42 -22.96 -14.09
CA ILE A 66 16.19 -21.74 -14.24
C ILE A 66 17.06 -21.83 -15.50
N ASP A 67 16.88 -20.87 -16.40
CA ASP A 67 17.67 -20.72 -17.62
C ASP A 67 18.07 -19.24 -17.79
N PRO A 68 19.28 -18.85 -17.36
CA PRO A 68 19.76 -17.47 -17.45
C PRO A 68 19.82 -16.93 -18.89
N SER A 69 19.86 -17.79 -19.92
CA SER A 69 19.86 -17.34 -21.32
C SER A 69 18.52 -16.73 -21.76
N LEU A 70 17.46 -16.92 -20.97
CA LEU A 70 16.15 -16.32 -21.19
C LEU A 70 16.08 -14.84 -20.75
N GLN A 71 17.19 -14.24 -20.33
CA GLN A 71 17.28 -12.81 -20.08
C GLN A 71 18.54 -12.22 -20.68
N ASN A 72 18.40 -11.02 -21.24
CA ASN A 72 19.49 -10.16 -21.65
C ASN A 72 19.14 -8.71 -21.29
N GLU A 73 20.05 -7.78 -21.56
CA GLU A 73 19.90 -6.35 -21.23
C GLU A 73 18.62 -5.71 -21.83
N ALA A 74 18.09 -6.24 -22.93
CA ALA A 74 16.94 -5.68 -23.63
C ALA A 74 15.62 -6.41 -23.36
N THR A 75 15.66 -7.72 -23.10
CA THR A 75 14.45 -8.55 -22.99
C THR A 75 14.56 -9.63 -21.92
N ARG A 76 13.45 -9.84 -21.20
CA ARG A 76 13.23 -10.97 -20.29
C ARG A 76 12.17 -11.90 -20.90
N ARG A 77 12.44 -13.21 -20.89
CA ARG A 77 11.59 -14.23 -21.50
C ARG A 77 11.19 -15.30 -20.49
N ILE A 78 9.95 -15.76 -20.60
CA ILE A 78 9.40 -16.89 -19.85
C ILE A 78 8.87 -17.92 -20.84
N GLY A 79 9.20 -19.19 -20.63
CA GLY A 79 8.67 -20.31 -21.40
C GLY A 79 7.68 -21.13 -20.55
N ILE A 80 6.52 -21.48 -21.12
CA ILE A 80 5.50 -22.31 -20.46
C ILE A 80 5.11 -23.46 -21.39
N ILE A 81 5.12 -24.71 -20.90
CA ILE A 81 4.71 -25.89 -21.67
C ILE A 81 4.03 -26.92 -20.77
N ARG A 82 3.01 -27.61 -21.29
CA ARG A 82 2.47 -28.83 -20.68
C ARG A 82 3.30 -30.04 -21.11
N THR A 83 3.87 -30.77 -20.14
CA THR A 83 4.70 -31.95 -20.42
C THR A 83 3.84 -33.15 -20.80
N PRO A 84 4.41 -34.18 -21.46
CA PRO A 84 3.69 -35.42 -21.76
C PRO A 84 3.10 -36.10 -20.52
N GLU A 85 3.72 -35.93 -19.35
CA GLU A 85 3.25 -36.44 -18.06
C GLU A 85 2.12 -35.61 -17.44
N GLY A 86 1.67 -34.55 -18.13
CA GLY A 86 0.57 -33.68 -17.70
C GLY A 86 0.98 -32.56 -16.73
N LYS A 87 2.28 -32.39 -16.46
CA LYS A 87 2.79 -31.30 -15.61
C LYS A 87 2.92 -30.00 -16.39
N ILE A 88 2.95 -28.87 -15.68
CA ILE A 88 3.24 -27.56 -16.26
C ILE A 88 4.70 -27.21 -15.97
N ARG A 89 5.51 -27.16 -17.02
CA ARG A 89 6.91 -26.72 -16.92
C ARG A 89 7.01 -25.24 -17.25
N ILE A 90 7.60 -24.48 -16.32
CA ILE A 90 7.87 -23.05 -16.44
C ILE A 90 9.39 -22.84 -16.44
N SER A 91 9.88 -22.04 -17.39
CA SER A 91 11.30 -21.72 -17.53
C SER A 91 11.50 -20.20 -17.55
N GLY A 92 12.51 -19.72 -16.83
CA GLY A 92 12.82 -18.30 -16.71
C GLY A 92 14.22 -18.08 -16.14
N ALA A 93 14.73 -16.84 -16.20
CA ALA A 93 16.11 -16.54 -15.85
C ALA A 93 16.43 -16.62 -14.35
N ASP A 94 15.43 -16.46 -13.50
CA ASP A 94 15.55 -16.40 -12.04
C ASP A 94 14.23 -16.75 -11.34
N THR A 95 14.23 -16.77 -10.00
CA THR A 95 13.06 -17.06 -9.15
C THR A 95 11.86 -16.16 -9.48
N ILE A 96 12.10 -14.87 -9.68
CA ILE A 96 11.04 -13.89 -9.98
C ILE A 96 10.42 -14.17 -11.36
N SER A 97 11.23 -14.61 -12.34
CA SER A 97 10.75 -14.99 -13.68
C SER A 97 9.86 -16.22 -13.58
N LEU A 98 10.25 -17.18 -12.76
CA LEU A 98 9.49 -18.40 -12.52
C LEU A 98 8.16 -18.10 -11.82
N ALA A 99 8.15 -17.22 -10.81
CA ALA A 99 6.93 -16.80 -10.12
C ALA A 99 6.00 -16.00 -11.05
N SER A 100 6.55 -15.07 -11.83
CA SER A 100 5.80 -14.37 -12.88
C SER A 100 5.22 -15.37 -13.90
N GLY A 101 5.98 -16.40 -14.27
CA GLY A 101 5.52 -17.46 -15.16
C GLY A 101 4.41 -18.31 -14.58
N LEU A 102 4.45 -18.61 -13.27
CA LEU A 102 3.35 -19.26 -12.56
C LEU A 102 2.10 -18.39 -12.59
N ASN A 103 2.25 -17.09 -12.31
CA ASN A 103 1.13 -16.15 -12.36
C ASN A 103 0.53 -16.03 -13.77
N LEU A 104 1.36 -15.90 -14.81
CA LEU A 104 0.94 -15.89 -16.21
C LEU A 104 0.23 -17.19 -16.59
N TYR A 105 0.72 -18.34 -16.11
CA TYR A 105 0.07 -19.62 -16.32
C TYR A 105 -1.35 -19.63 -15.73
N LEU A 106 -1.46 -19.24 -14.45
CA LEU A 106 -2.73 -19.20 -13.72
C LEU A 106 -3.74 -18.30 -14.45
N LYS A 107 -3.32 -17.08 -14.83
CA LYS A 107 -4.18 -16.11 -15.54
C LYS A 107 -4.63 -16.59 -16.92
N HIS A 108 -3.69 -17.05 -17.75
CA HIS A 108 -3.89 -17.18 -19.21
C HIS A 108 -4.22 -18.60 -19.69
N PHE A 109 -4.07 -19.60 -18.83
CA PHE A 109 -4.39 -21.00 -19.17
C PHE A 109 -5.32 -21.64 -18.16
N ALA A 110 -5.09 -21.40 -16.87
CA ALA A 110 -5.86 -22.07 -15.82
C ALA A 110 -7.14 -21.33 -15.40
N HIS A 111 -7.36 -20.11 -15.90
CA HIS A 111 -8.46 -19.21 -15.51
C HIS A 111 -8.53 -19.00 -14.00
N ALA A 112 -7.38 -18.84 -13.36
CA ALA A 112 -7.19 -18.59 -11.94
C ALA A 112 -6.59 -17.19 -11.72
N HIS A 113 -6.73 -16.66 -10.51
CA HIS A 113 -6.29 -15.33 -10.15
C HIS A 113 -5.83 -15.26 -8.69
N VAL A 114 -4.65 -14.70 -8.46
CA VAL A 114 -4.10 -14.43 -7.12
C VAL A 114 -4.05 -12.92 -6.93
N SER A 115 -4.62 -12.42 -5.83
CA SER A 115 -4.74 -10.98 -5.63
C SER A 115 -4.65 -10.52 -4.18
N TRP A 116 -4.62 -9.21 -3.97
CA TRP A 116 -4.78 -8.60 -2.66
C TRP A 116 -6.20 -8.70 -2.08
N ALA A 117 -7.21 -8.93 -2.93
CA ALA A 117 -8.62 -8.98 -2.56
C ALA A 117 -9.21 -10.35 -2.93
N HIS A 118 -8.80 -11.38 -2.20
CA HIS A 118 -9.10 -12.80 -2.41
C HIS A 118 -8.54 -13.43 -3.68
N ASP A 119 -8.32 -14.74 -3.58
CA ASP A 119 -7.84 -15.58 -4.68
C ASP A 119 -8.99 -16.38 -5.30
N GLN A 120 -8.85 -16.73 -6.58
CA GLN A 120 -9.57 -17.79 -7.25
C GLN A 120 -8.51 -18.80 -7.70
N LEU A 121 -8.45 -19.94 -7.02
CA LEU A 121 -7.47 -21.01 -7.27
C LEU A 121 -8.15 -22.37 -7.48
N HIS A 122 -9.39 -22.36 -7.97
CA HIS A 122 -10.13 -23.59 -8.22
C HIS A 122 -9.67 -24.21 -9.55
N LEU A 123 -8.48 -24.81 -9.51
CA LEU A 123 -7.84 -25.36 -10.70
C LEU A 123 -8.53 -26.64 -11.17
N PRO A 124 -8.69 -26.84 -12.49
CA PRO A 124 -9.21 -28.10 -13.03
C PRO A 124 -8.33 -29.28 -12.63
N LYS A 125 -8.93 -30.47 -12.57
CA LYS A 125 -8.23 -31.71 -12.23
C LYS A 125 -7.07 -31.98 -13.19
N GLU A 126 -7.34 -31.84 -14.48
CA GLU A 126 -6.31 -31.84 -15.52
C GLU A 126 -5.91 -30.41 -15.83
N LEU A 127 -4.63 -30.09 -15.66
CA LEU A 127 -4.13 -28.75 -15.92
C LEU A 127 -4.11 -28.48 -17.44
N PRO A 128 -4.82 -27.43 -17.92
CA PRO A 128 -4.71 -26.98 -19.29
C PRO A 128 -3.31 -26.38 -19.52
N GLY A 129 -2.80 -26.46 -20.74
CA GLY A 129 -1.53 -25.85 -21.08
C GLY A 129 -1.16 -26.15 -22.53
N PRO A 130 -0.17 -25.44 -23.08
CA PRO A 130 0.17 -25.59 -24.48
C PRO A 130 1.08 -26.81 -24.70
N ASP A 131 0.85 -27.55 -25.80
CA ASP A 131 1.67 -28.72 -26.19
C ASP A 131 3.04 -28.31 -26.78
N LYS A 132 3.21 -27.02 -27.07
CA LYS A 132 4.48 -26.40 -27.47
C LYS A 132 4.82 -25.29 -26.49
N ILE A 133 6.10 -24.95 -26.37
CA ILE A 133 6.52 -23.85 -25.49
C ILE A 133 5.86 -22.55 -25.95
N ALA A 134 5.04 -21.96 -25.08
CA ALA A 134 4.54 -20.60 -25.21
C ALA A 134 5.55 -19.65 -24.58
N TYR A 135 6.06 -18.70 -25.38
CA TYR A 135 6.98 -17.67 -24.91
C TYR A 135 6.24 -16.37 -24.58
N PHE A 136 6.55 -15.82 -23.41
CA PHE A 136 6.16 -14.47 -22.99
C PHE A 136 7.43 -13.62 -22.93
N ASP A 137 7.48 -12.56 -23.72
CA ASP A 137 8.61 -11.65 -23.81
C ASP A 137 8.23 -10.31 -23.18
N SER A 138 9.11 -9.74 -22.37
CA SER A 138 8.97 -8.38 -21.85
C SER A 138 10.22 -7.55 -22.10
N ARG A 139 10.01 -6.25 -22.35
CA ARG A 139 11.07 -5.23 -22.34
C ARG A 139 11.21 -4.55 -20.98
N GLN A 140 10.25 -4.74 -20.08
CA GLN A 140 10.35 -4.25 -18.71
C GLN A 140 11.17 -5.25 -17.91
N GLN A 141 12.32 -4.80 -17.42
CA GLN A 141 13.28 -5.67 -16.74
C GLN A 141 13.01 -5.74 -15.24
N HIS A 142 12.49 -4.64 -14.67
CA HIS A 142 12.33 -4.46 -13.24
C HIS A 142 10.89 -4.14 -12.85
N ALA A 143 10.56 -4.37 -11.58
CA ALA A 143 9.31 -3.93 -11.01
C ALA A 143 9.48 -3.61 -9.52
N THR A 144 8.93 -2.48 -9.09
CA THR A 144 9.08 -1.98 -7.72
C THR A 144 7.74 -1.85 -6.99
N ALA A 145 7.81 -1.92 -5.68
CA ALA A 145 6.80 -1.57 -4.70
C ALA A 145 7.59 -0.99 -3.50
N PHE A 146 7.08 -0.36 -2.47
CA PHE A 146 5.75 0.16 -2.21
C PHE A 146 5.86 1.69 -2.16
N ASN A 147 4.74 2.35 -1.88
CA ASN A 147 4.77 3.70 -1.33
C ASN A 147 5.17 3.65 0.15
N TYR A 148 5.74 4.71 0.71
CA TYR A 148 5.91 4.83 2.17
C TYR A 148 4.56 4.72 2.89
N CYS A 149 3.51 5.36 2.37
CA CYS A 149 2.18 5.41 2.98
C CYS A 149 1.56 4.01 3.17
N THR A 150 1.91 3.04 2.31
CA THR A 150 1.41 1.65 2.43
C THR A 150 1.76 1.03 3.78
N PHE A 151 2.90 1.41 4.36
CA PHE A 151 3.36 0.94 5.66
C PHE A 151 2.47 1.37 6.82
N ASN A 152 1.63 2.39 6.64
CA ASN A 152 0.69 2.85 7.66
C ASN A 152 -0.77 2.57 7.31
N TYR A 153 -1.24 2.89 6.10
CA TYR A 153 -2.65 2.68 5.74
C TYR A 153 -3.03 1.21 5.48
N THR A 154 -2.05 0.31 5.48
CA THR A 154 -2.28 -1.12 5.31
C THR A 154 -1.44 -1.97 6.25
N MET A 155 -0.12 -1.74 6.30
CA MET A 155 0.82 -2.71 6.89
C MET A 155 1.20 -2.45 8.35
N ALA A 156 0.65 -1.39 8.97
CA ALA A 156 1.03 -0.95 10.32
C ALA A 156 0.94 -2.10 11.33
N TRP A 157 -0.09 -2.94 11.17
CA TRP A 157 -0.48 -3.98 12.11
C TRP A 157 -0.23 -5.41 11.59
N TRP A 158 0.56 -5.56 10.53
CA TRP A 158 0.84 -6.88 9.96
C TRP A 158 1.81 -7.68 10.82
N ASP A 159 1.47 -8.95 10.99
CA ASP A 159 2.33 -9.98 11.53
C ASP A 159 3.17 -10.66 10.43
N TRP A 160 3.97 -11.65 10.81
CA TRP A 160 4.81 -12.38 9.86
C TRP A 160 4.02 -13.17 8.81
N PRO A 161 3.00 -13.98 9.15
CA PRO A 161 2.17 -14.66 8.15
C PRO A 161 1.62 -13.73 7.06
N ARG A 162 1.14 -12.54 7.43
CA ARG A 162 0.65 -11.58 6.44
C ARG A 162 1.78 -11.04 5.55
N TRP A 163 2.97 -10.78 6.11
CA TRP A 163 4.15 -10.37 5.34
C TRP A 163 4.67 -11.48 4.41
N GLU A 164 4.67 -12.74 4.83
CA GLU A 164 5.07 -13.87 3.99
C GLU A 164 4.16 -13.99 2.75
N ARG A 165 2.84 -13.87 2.94
CA ARG A 165 1.86 -13.85 1.84
C ARG A 165 2.04 -12.66 0.91
N GLU A 166 2.44 -11.51 1.45
CA GLU A 166 2.73 -10.32 0.64
C GLU A 166 3.94 -10.54 -0.27
N LEU A 167 5.04 -11.03 0.29
CA LEU A 167 6.27 -11.27 -0.48
C LEU A 167 6.07 -12.33 -1.56
N ASP A 168 5.30 -13.38 -1.28
CA ASP A 168 4.92 -14.36 -2.30
C ASP A 168 4.09 -13.72 -3.42
N LEU A 169 3.16 -12.81 -3.10
CA LEU A 169 2.36 -12.09 -4.09
C LEU A 169 3.19 -11.14 -4.95
N LEU A 170 4.06 -10.35 -4.32
CA LEU A 170 4.99 -9.46 -5.01
C LEU A 170 5.87 -10.24 -5.99
N CYS A 171 6.34 -11.43 -5.59
CA CYS A 171 7.12 -12.30 -6.46
C CYS A 171 6.30 -12.79 -7.67
N LEU A 172 5.04 -13.18 -7.47
CA LEU A 172 4.11 -13.52 -8.56
C LEU A 172 3.83 -12.32 -9.50
N TYR A 173 3.84 -11.10 -8.96
CA TYR A 173 3.70 -9.85 -9.70
C TYR A 173 4.98 -9.41 -10.41
N GLY A 174 6.07 -10.15 -10.25
CA GLY A 174 7.36 -9.88 -10.89
C GLY A 174 8.17 -8.78 -10.20
N VAL A 175 7.75 -8.33 -9.01
CA VAL A 175 8.45 -7.30 -8.23
C VAL A 175 9.79 -7.83 -7.76
N ASP A 176 10.85 -7.15 -8.17
CA ASP A 176 12.23 -7.48 -7.84
C ASP A 176 12.83 -6.53 -6.81
N THR A 177 12.27 -5.33 -6.66
CA THR A 177 12.89 -4.28 -5.84
C THR A 177 11.87 -3.62 -4.92
N PRO A 178 11.38 -4.29 -3.85
CA PRO A 178 10.40 -3.69 -2.94
C PRO A 178 11.04 -2.87 -1.80
N LEU A 179 10.34 -1.83 -1.36
CA LEU A 179 10.63 -0.99 -0.20
C LEU A 179 10.53 -1.81 1.09
N ALA A 180 11.52 -1.66 1.99
CA ALA A 180 11.59 -2.36 3.26
C ALA A 180 12.13 -1.44 4.36
N ILE A 181 11.25 -0.67 5.00
CA ILE A 181 11.61 0.40 5.95
C ILE A 181 11.26 0.07 7.41
N ILE A 182 10.79 -1.15 7.69
CA ILE A 182 10.43 -1.56 9.06
C ILE A 182 11.69 -1.63 9.93
N GLY A 183 11.58 -1.19 11.19
CA GLY A 183 12.70 -1.26 12.15
C GLY A 183 13.77 -0.19 11.91
N THR A 184 13.47 0.84 11.11
CA THR A 184 14.33 2.02 10.95
C THR A 184 14.45 2.82 12.25
N GLU A 185 13.49 2.67 13.17
CA GLU A 185 13.52 3.23 14.52
C GLU A 185 14.83 2.87 15.23
N GLU A 186 15.25 1.60 15.20
CA GLU A 186 16.45 1.15 15.91
C GLU A 186 17.74 1.75 15.33
N ILE A 187 17.81 1.96 14.00
CA ILE A 187 18.95 2.63 13.37
C ILE A 187 19.07 4.05 13.96
N TRP A 188 17.96 4.79 13.99
CA TRP A 188 17.94 6.13 14.55
C TRP A 188 18.29 6.17 16.03
N LEU A 189 17.81 5.23 16.84
CA LEU A 189 18.19 5.16 18.26
C LEU A 189 19.71 5.03 18.43
N ARG A 190 20.34 4.11 17.70
CA ARG A 190 21.79 3.88 17.76
C ARG A 190 22.59 5.07 17.25
N VAL A 191 22.15 5.68 16.16
CA VAL A 191 22.77 6.89 15.61
C VAL A 191 22.73 8.00 16.65
N LEU A 192 21.55 8.33 17.18
CA LEU A 192 21.41 9.45 18.13
C LEU A 192 22.23 9.24 19.42
N GLN A 193 22.42 7.99 19.88
CA GLN A 193 23.31 7.71 21.02
C GLN A 193 24.76 8.14 20.77
N ARG A 194 25.25 8.07 19.53
CA ARG A 194 26.58 8.56 19.14
C ARG A 194 26.67 10.09 19.11
N PHE A 195 25.53 10.78 19.15
CA PHE A 195 25.39 12.23 19.10
C PHE A 195 24.77 12.82 20.38
N GLY A 196 25.03 12.18 21.53
CA GLY A 196 24.77 12.75 22.86
C GLY A 196 23.36 12.50 23.42
N TYR A 197 22.56 11.66 22.77
CA TYR A 197 21.26 11.24 23.30
C TYR A 197 21.41 10.02 24.21
N THR A 198 20.67 10.01 25.31
CA THR A 198 20.33 8.74 25.97
C THR A 198 19.35 7.96 25.10
N ARG A 199 19.25 6.65 25.29
CA ARG A 199 18.29 5.83 24.55
C ARG A 199 16.84 6.31 24.76
N ASP A 200 16.48 6.72 25.98
CA ASP A 200 15.16 7.26 26.29
C ASP A 200 14.86 8.56 25.54
N GLN A 201 15.84 9.46 25.43
CA GLN A 201 15.71 10.68 24.62
C GLN A 201 15.62 10.35 23.13
N ALA A 202 16.38 9.37 22.63
CA ALA A 202 16.32 9.00 21.22
C ALA A 202 14.94 8.43 20.82
N ARG A 203 14.24 7.73 21.72
CA ARG A 203 12.90 7.17 21.49
C ARG A 203 11.79 8.20 21.29
N THR A 204 12.05 9.48 21.54
CA THR A 204 11.09 10.56 21.29
C THR A 204 11.15 11.08 19.86
N PHE A 205 12.16 10.70 19.07
CA PHE A 205 12.29 11.14 17.68
C PHE A 205 11.41 10.34 16.71
N PRO A 206 11.43 8.98 16.72
CA PRO A 206 10.50 8.20 15.93
C PRO A 206 9.04 8.48 16.30
N THR A 207 8.16 8.35 15.33
CA THR A 207 6.71 8.42 15.54
C THR A 207 6.15 7.10 16.06
N GLY A 208 4.89 7.12 16.49
CA GLY A 208 4.12 5.90 16.75
C GLY A 208 3.93 5.05 15.47
N PRO A 209 3.54 3.77 15.64
CA PRO A 209 3.42 2.78 14.57
C PRO A 209 2.49 3.15 13.42
N ALA A 210 1.53 4.07 13.63
CA ALA A 210 0.62 4.51 12.58
C ALA A 210 1.18 5.64 11.71
N TYR A 211 2.39 6.16 11.96
CA TYR A 211 2.89 7.38 11.31
C TYR A 211 4.33 7.30 10.75
N THR A 212 4.96 6.12 10.77
CA THR A 212 6.35 5.90 10.32
C THR A 212 6.63 6.42 8.90
N ALA A 213 5.68 6.35 7.97
CA ALA A 213 5.81 6.84 6.60
C ALA A 213 6.18 8.33 6.55
N TRP A 214 5.35 9.17 7.19
CA TRP A 214 5.54 10.63 7.21
C TRP A 214 6.75 11.05 8.05
N TRP A 215 7.18 10.22 9.00
CA TRP A 215 8.45 10.45 9.68
C TRP A 215 9.64 10.25 8.76
N LEU A 216 9.69 9.13 8.03
CA LEU A 216 10.81 8.81 7.13
C LEU A 216 10.83 9.66 5.87
N MET A 217 9.70 10.20 5.45
CA MET A 217 9.60 11.25 4.42
C MET A 217 9.91 12.66 4.96
N GLY A 218 10.21 12.81 6.25
CA GLY A 218 10.63 14.07 6.86
C GLY A 218 9.50 15.09 7.04
N ASN A 219 8.24 14.64 7.11
CA ASN A 219 7.06 15.49 7.30
C ASN A 219 6.76 15.76 8.78
N CYS A 220 7.01 14.79 9.66
CA CYS A 220 6.76 14.93 11.10
C CYS A 220 7.81 14.16 11.93
N GLN A 221 7.81 14.38 13.25
CA GLN A 221 8.60 13.59 14.20
C GLN A 221 7.83 13.42 15.51
N GLY A 222 8.07 12.32 16.24
CA GLY A 222 7.57 12.09 17.60
C GLY A 222 6.05 11.91 17.78
N ILE A 223 5.21 12.23 16.78
CA ILE A 223 3.75 12.09 16.88
C ILE A 223 3.35 10.64 17.15
N GLY A 224 2.47 10.41 18.13
CA GLY A 224 2.06 9.06 18.55
C GLY A 224 3.14 8.26 19.29
N GLY A 225 4.33 8.85 19.48
CA GLY A 225 5.40 8.31 20.32
C GLY A 225 5.26 8.72 21.79
N PRO A 226 6.31 8.54 22.61
CA PRO A 226 7.56 7.86 22.29
C PRO A 226 7.34 6.37 22.02
N VAL A 227 8.18 5.78 21.17
CA VAL A 227 8.17 4.33 20.92
C VAL A 227 8.75 3.58 22.12
N SER A 228 8.21 2.40 22.43
CA SER A 228 8.77 1.55 23.49
C SER A 228 9.94 0.71 22.98
N GLU A 229 10.75 0.20 23.91
CA GLU A 229 11.84 -0.70 23.58
C GLU A 229 11.32 -2.02 22.96
N ALA A 230 10.23 -2.56 23.54
CA ALA A 230 9.62 -3.79 23.08
C ALA A 230 9.05 -3.66 21.66
N TYR A 231 8.45 -2.52 21.33
CA TYR A 231 8.01 -2.23 19.96
C TYR A 231 9.20 -2.18 19.00
N VAL A 232 10.23 -1.40 19.33
CA VAL A 232 11.40 -1.25 18.44
C VAL A 232 12.06 -2.60 18.17
N GLN A 233 12.24 -3.42 19.21
CA GLN A 233 12.80 -4.76 19.05
C GLN A 233 11.91 -5.67 18.19
N SER A 234 10.58 -5.61 18.34
CA SER A 234 9.68 -6.43 17.51
C SER A 234 9.75 -6.04 16.03
N ARG A 235 9.93 -4.74 15.71
CA ARG A 235 10.13 -4.27 14.34
C ARG A 235 11.45 -4.72 13.75
N VAL A 236 12.54 -4.70 14.52
CA VAL A 236 13.85 -5.23 14.08
C VAL A 236 13.75 -6.70 13.71
N GLU A 237 13.10 -7.52 14.56
CA GLU A 237 12.94 -8.95 14.30
C GLU A 237 12.04 -9.23 13.10
N LEU A 238 10.98 -8.45 12.90
CA LEU A 238 10.14 -8.55 11.71
C LEU A 238 10.92 -8.18 10.44
N GLN A 239 11.67 -7.08 10.46
CA GLN A 239 12.46 -6.63 9.31
C GLN A 239 13.50 -7.67 8.90
N LYS A 240 14.19 -8.32 9.84
CA LYS A 240 15.14 -9.40 9.53
C LYS A 240 14.46 -10.56 8.79
N LYS A 241 13.24 -10.94 9.19
CA LYS A 241 12.46 -11.99 8.48
C LYS A 241 12.07 -11.54 7.07
N ILE A 242 11.62 -10.29 6.91
CA ILE A 242 11.27 -9.71 5.61
C ILE A 242 12.49 -9.73 4.69
N LEU A 243 13.63 -9.21 5.12
CA LEU A 243 14.86 -9.15 4.32
C LEU A 243 15.38 -10.55 3.96
N ALA A 244 15.34 -11.51 4.90
CA ALA A 244 15.72 -12.89 4.62
C ALA A 244 14.83 -13.50 3.53
N ARG A 245 13.51 -13.31 3.62
CA ARG A 245 12.57 -13.86 2.62
C ARG A 245 12.69 -13.16 1.26
N MET A 246 12.93 -11.85 1.25
CA MET A 246 13.23 -11.11 0.03
C MET A 246 14.46 -11.69 -0.66
N HIS A 247 15.54 -11.92 0.08
CA HIS A 247 16.76 -12.55 -0.45
C HIS A 247 16.50 -13.96 -1.00
N GLU A 248 15.76 -14.80 -0.27
CA GLU A 248 15.36 -16.14 -0.73
C GLU A 248 14.60 -16.10 -2.07
N LEU A 249 13.75 -15.09 -2.25
CA LEU A 249 12.96 -14.88 -3.46
C LEU A 249 13.75 -14.19 -4.59
N GLY A 250 14.99 -13.74 -4.33
CA GLY A 250 15.82 -13.01 -5.28
C GLY A 250 15.46 -11.53 -5.42
N MET A 251 14.75 -10.96 -4.45
CA MET A 251 14.42 -9.54 -4.39
C MET A 251 15.56 -8.72 -3.77
N ARG A 252 15.71 -7.47 -4.20
CA ARG A 252 16.62 -6.46 -3.65
C ARG A 252 15.84 -5.46 -2.82
N ALA A 253 16.14 -5.36 -1.53
CA ALA A 253 15.41 -4.46 -0.65
C ALA A 253 15.78 -3.00 -0.90
N ILE A 254 14.79 -2.11 -0.92
CA ILE A 254 15.05 -0.67 -0.82
C ILE A 254 15.01 -0.31 0.67
N LEU A 255 16.17 0.01 1.25
CA LEU A 255 16.28 0.45 2.64
C LEU A 255 16.22 1.98 2.73
N GLN A 256 15.99 2.53 3.92
CA GLN A 256 16.04 3.97 4.13
C GLN A 256 17.48 4.50 3.99
N GLY A 257 17.70 5.48 3.12
CA GLY A 257 18.90 6.27 3.01
C GLY A 257 18.87 7.52 3.90
N PHE A 258 20.04 8.03 4.26
CA PHE A 258 20.17 9.26 5.02
C PHE A 258 20.21 10.48 4.12
N VAL A 259 19.21 11.36 4.26
CA VAL A 259 19.08 12.59 3.45
C VAL A 259 19.30 13.87 4.26
N GLY A 260 19.88 13.76 5.47
CA GLY A 260 20.21 14.91 6.31
C GLY A 260 19.21 15.24 7.42
N LEU A 261 18.07 14.55 7.50
CA LEU A 261 17.04 14.77 8.53
C LEU A 261 17.59 14.49 9.93
N VAL A 262 17.34 15.37 10.91
CA VAL A 262 17.72 15.17 12.33
C VAL A 262 16.64 15.70 13.27
N PRO A 263 16.63 15.31 14.57
CA PRO A 263 15.64 15.82 15.53
C PRO A 263 15.62 17.35 15.66
N LEU A 264 14.45 17.92 15.98
CA LEU A 264 14.28 19.35 16.29
C LEU A 264 15.23 19.86 17.39
N ASP A 265 15.57 19.00 18.37
CA ASP A 265 16.46 19.34 19.48
C ASP A 265 17.92 18.98 19.24
N PHE A 266 18.30 18.60 18.01
CA PHE A 266 19.66 18.12 17.68
C PHE A 266 20.77 19.12 18.05
N ALA A 267 20.54 20.41 17.83
CA ALA A 267 21.50 21.47 18.19
C ALA A 267 21.69 21.62 19.71
N ASN A 268 20.74 21.18 20.54
CA ASN A 268 20.89 21.19 22.00
C ASN A 268 21.90 20.13 22.46
N LYS A 269 21.97 19.01 21.72
CA LYS A 269 22.92 17.92 21.98
C LYS A 269 24.24 18.09 21.25
N ASN A 270 24.23 18.80 20.13
CA ASN A 270 25.38 19.06 19.27
C ASN A 270 25.51 20.57 19.05
N PRO A 271 26.05 21.33 20.04
CA PRO A 271 26.18 22.77 19.94
C PRO A 271 27.00 23.18 18.70
N GLY A 272 26.50 24.15 17.95
CA GLY A 272 27.11 24.62 16.70
C GLY A 272 26.62 23.90 15.44
N ALA A 273 25.76 22.88 15.55
CA ALA A 273 25.12 22.26 14.40
C ALA A 273 24.33 23.29 13.57
N ARG A 274 24.66 23.38 12.28
CA ARG A 274 23.96 24.24 11.32
C ARG A 274 22.76 23.48 10.78
N LEU A 275 21.58 23.86 11.25
CA LEU A 275 20.31 23.25 10.88
C LEU A 275 19.53 24.15 9.92
N LEU A 276 18.92 23.53 8.92
CA LEU A 276 18.05 24.14 7.94
C LEU A 276 16.59 23.85 8.32
N PRO A 277 15.85 24.85 8.81
CA PRO A 277 14.46 24.66 9.20
C PRO A 277 13.59 24.35 7.99
N GLN A 278 12.78 23.29 8.10
CA GLN A 278 11.92 22.80 7.02
C GLN A 278 10.47 23.31 7.11
N GLY A 279 10.14 24.11 8.12
CA GLY A 279 8.78 24.65 8.31
C GLY A 279 7.83 23.62 8.92
N SER A 280 6.56 23.66 8.50
CA SER A 280 5.51 22.75 8.95
C SER A 280 4.93 21.95 7.79
N TRP A 281 4.37 20.78 8.09
CA TRP A 281 3.55 19.98 7.16
C TRP A 281 2.21 19.72 7.84
N CYS A 282 1.11 20.08 7.19
CA CYS A 282 -0.25 19.90 7.72
C CYS A 282 -0.44 20.34 9.19
N GLY A 283 0.18 21.47 9.57
CA GLY A 283 0.09 22.04 10.91
C GLY A 283 1.08 21.49 11.95
N VAL A 284 1.90 20.49 11.63
CA VAL A 284 2.95 19.97 12.55
C VAL A 284 4.36 20.38 12.11
N PRO A 285 5.29 20.65 13.06
CA PRO A 285 6.67 20.99 12.72
C PRO A 285 7.40 19.83 12.02
N ARG A 286 8.13 20.14 10.95
CA ARG A 286 9.00 19.19 10.25
C ARG A 286 10.36 19.08 10.97
N PRO A 287 10.99 17.89 11.01
CA PRO A 287 12.38 17.78 11.42
C PRO A 287 13.29 18.65 10.53
N PRO A 288 14.30 19.35 11.09
CA PRO A 288 15.25 20.10 10.30
C PRO A 288 16.18 19.18 9.52
N VAL A 289 16.86 19.75 8.53
CA VAL A 289 17.92 19.09 7.76
C VAL A 289 19.28 19.68 8.15
N LEU A 290 20.30 18.86 8.33
CA LEU A 290 21.68 19.33 8.50
C LEU A 290 22.12 20.09 7.24
N HIS A 291 22.78 21.23 7.43
CA HIS A 291 23.35 21.97 6.32
C HIS A 291 24.44 21.12 5.63
N PRO A 292 24.48 21.02 4.30
CA PRO A 292 25.44 20.14 3.61
C PRO A 292 26.91 20.53 3.85
N ASP A 293 27.22 21.79 4.14
CA ASP A 293 28.57 22.23 4.53
C ASP A 293 28.91 22.01 6.03
N ASP A 294 27.98 21.53 6.85
CA ASP A 294 28.28 21.18 8.23
C ASP A 294 28.99 19.82 8.31
N PRO A 295 30.15 19.69 9.00
CA PRO A 295 30.83 18.41 9.16
C PRO A 295 29.98 17.32 9.85
N LEU A 296 28.96 17.69 10.62
CA LEU A 296 28.03 16.75 11.22
C LEU A 296 27.19 16.02 10.18
N PHE A 297 26.99 16.60 8.98
CA PHE A 297 26.28 15.91 7.90
C PHE A 297 26.97 14.58 7.54
N ASP A 298 28.27 14.61 7.27
CA ASP A 298 29.06 13.43 6.92
C ASP A 298 29.13 12.45 8.10
N ARG A 299 29.34 12.95 9.32
CA ARG A 299 29.45 12.10 10.52
C ARG A 299 28.16 11.37 10.84
N VAL A 300 27.00 12.03 10.70
CA VAL A 300 25.70 11.39 10.93
C VAL A 300 25.40 10.40 9.80
N ALA A 301 25.73 10.73 8.56
CA ALA A 301 25.58 9.80 7.43
C ALA A 301 26.43 8.54 7.59
N GLU A 302 27.71 8.68 7.97
CA GLU A 302 28.60 7.55 8.26
C GLU A 302 28.03 6.69 9.39
N ALA A 303 27.59 7.32 10.49
CA ALA A 303 26.97 6.60 11.58
C ALA A 303 25.69 5.86 11.16
N TRP A 304 24.88 6.47 10.30
CA TRP A 304 23.67 5.88 9.76
C TRP A 304 23.96 4.58 9.01
N TYR A 305 24.83 4.64 8.00
CA TYR A 305 25.13 3.48 7.16
C TYR A 305 25.87 2.39 7.93
N GLU A 306 26.74 2.75 8.89
CA GLU A 306 27.37 1.78 9.79
C GLU A 306 26.34 1.04 10.66
N GLU A 307 25.42 1.75 11.31
CA GLU A 307 24.42 1.10 12.18
C GLU A 307 23.37 0.31 11.38
N GLN A 308 22.98 0.81 10.21
CA GLN A 308 22.11 0.08 9.30
C GLN A 308 22.77 -1.24 8.83
N ALA A 309 24.02 -1.19 8.39
CA ALA A 309 24.75 -2.38 7.94
C ALA A 309 24.96 -3.40 9.08
N LYS A 310 25.18 -2.94 10.33
CA LYS A 310 25.27 -3.83 11.50
C LYS A 310 23.96 -4.57 11.78
N LEU A 311 22.82 -3.93 11.54
CA LEU A 311 21.50 -4.52 11.84
C LEU A 311 20.97 -5.40 10.71
N TYR A 312 21.15 -4.96 9.47
CA TYR A 312 20.45 -5.51 8.30
C TYR A 312 21.39 -5.95 7.17
N GLY A 313 22.70 -5.89 7.38
CA GLY A 313 23.71 -6.27 6.40
C GLY A 313 23.87 -5.25 5.26
N ASN A 314 24.68 -5.61 4.27
CA ASN A 314 24.91 -4.75 3.10
C ASN A 314 23.70 -4.74 2.16
N ASN A 315 23.47 -3.58 1.54
CA ASN A 315 22.40 -3.37 0.58
C ASN A 315 22.84 -2.40 -0.53
N SER A 316 22.18 -2.44 -1.68
CA SER A 316 22.53 -1.63 -2.86
C SER A 316 21.43 -0.65 -3.30
N ARG A 317 20.27 -0.63 -2.62
CA ARG A 317 19.15 0.25 -2.98
C ARG A 317 18.66 1.05 -1.79
N PHE A 318 18.63 2.38 -1.93
CA PHE A 318 18.24 3.27 -0.84
C PHE A 318 17.18 4.26 -1.27
N ALA A 319 16.14 4.45 -0.46
CA ALA A 319 15.11 5.46 -0.66
C ALA A 319 15.29 6.63 0.30
N GLY A 320 14.76 7.79 -0.06
CA GLY A 320 14.75 8.98 0.80
C GLY A 320 14.66 10.23 -0.05
N ASP A 321 13.79 11.16 0.32
CA ASP A 321 13.41 12.25 -0.57
C ASP A 321 13.70 13.59 0.07
N LEU A 322 14.59 14.36 -0.56
CA LEU A 322 14.77 15.76 -0.23
C LEU A 322 13.52 16.53 -0.66
N PHE A 323 13.01 17.37 0.24
CA PHE A 323 11.90 18.30 -0.04
C PHE A 323 10.57 17.60 -0.42
N HIS A 324 10.32 16.40 0.10
CA HIS A 324 9.04 15.71 -0.09
C HIS A 324 7.88 16.54 0.49
N GLU A 325 6.91 16.87 -0.36
CA GLU A 325 5.75 17.72 -0.04
C GLU A 325 6.12 19.02 0.69
N GLY A 326 7.09 19.75 0.14
CA GLY A 326 7.51 21.05 0.66
C GLY A 326 8.88 21.02 1.31
N GLY A 327 9.02 21.58 2.50
CA GLY A 327 10.33 21.87 3.08
C GLY A 327 10.95 23.14 2.48
N ASN A 328 12.22 23.37 2.77
CA ASN A 328 12.90 24.61 2.41
C ASN A 328 14.31 24.35 1.88
N ALA A 329 14.51 24.73 0.62
CA ALA A 329 15.80 24.69 -0.07
C ALA A 329 16.51 26.07 -0.14
N ARG A 330 15.94 27.14 0.44
CA ARG A 330 16.53 28.48 0.37
C ARG A 330 17.89 28.51 1.04
N GLY A 331 18.88 29.05 0.33
CA GLY A 331 20.25 29.13 0.81
C GLY A 331 21.06 27.84 0.60
N ILE A 332 20.51 26.83 -0.09
CA ILE A 332 21.20 25.59 -0.42
C ILE A 332 21.46 25.52 -1.92
N ASP A 333 22.66 25.11 -2.31
CA ASP A 333 22.94 24.61 -3.65
C ASP A 333 22.37 23.19 -3.78
N VAL A 334 21.16 23.08 -4.35
CA VAL A 334 20.42 21.81 -4.48
C VAL A 334 21.19 20.75 -5.28
N PRO A 335 21.77 21.03 -6.46
CA PRO A 335 22.63 20.07 -7.15
C PRO A 335 23.78 19.56 -6.28
N ARG A 336 24.49 20.45 -5.57
CA ARG A 336 25.60 20.06 -4.70
C ARG A 336 25.14 19.21 -3.51
N MET A 337 23.99 19.53 -2.93
CA MET A 337 23.39 18.72 -1.86
C MET A 337 23.01 17.32 -2.36
N ALA A 338 22.42 17.22 -3.56
CA ALA A 338 22.07 15.95 -4.17
C ALA A 338 23.30 15.08 -4.42
N ALA A 339 24.36 15.67 -5.02
CA ALA A 339 25.64 15.00 -5.24
C ALA A 339 26.23 14.50 -3.91
N LYS A 340 26.23 15.34 -2.88
CA LYS A 340 26.77 14.98 -1.56
C LYS A 340 26.01 13.82 -0.91
N VAL A 341 24.68 13.82 -0.98
CA VAL A 341 23.87 12.71 -0.45
C VAL A 341 24.19 11.41 -1.20
N GLN A 342 24.23 11.44 -2.54
CA GLN A 342 24.58 10.28 -3.36
C GLN A 342 26.00 9.76 -3.05
N ASP A 343 26.98 10.66 -2.94
CA ASP A 343 28.36 10.33 -2.59
C ASP A 343 28.47 9.65 -1.22
N LEU A 344 27.74 10.14 -0.22
CA LEU A 344 27.75 9.55 1.12
C LEU A 344 27.14 8.14 1.15
N MET A 345 26.10 7.89 0.36
CA MET A 345 25.58 6.54 0.17
C MET A 345 26.68 5.63 -0.42
N ARG A 346 27.36 6.12 -1.46
CA ARG A 346 28.39 5.36 -2.20
C ARG A 346 29.66 5.09 -1.42
N ARG A 347 30.06 5.99 -0.52
CA ARG A 347 31.23 5.76 0.37
C ARG A 347 31.05 4.53 1.25
N SER A 348 29.82 4.30 1.72
CA SER A 348 29.48 3.15 2.58
C SER A 348 29.13 1.91 1.76
N HIS A 349 28.50 2.11 0.60
CA HIS A 349 28.04 1.06 -0.30
C HIS A 349 28.38 1.43 -1.76
N PRO A 350 29.51 0.97 -2.33
CA PRO A 350 29.99 1.41 -3.64
C PRO A 350 28.97 1.29 -4.79
N ASP A 351 28.12 0.26 -4.74
CA ASP A 351 27.07 -0.04 -5.72
C ASP A 351 25.71 0.58 -5.37
N ALA A 352 25.67 1.52 -4.42
CA ALA A 352 24.45 2.19 -4.00
C ALA A 352 23.77 2.90 -5.16
N VAL A 353 22.48 2.65 -5.30
CA VAL A 353 21.60 3.43 -6.16
C VAL A 353 20.54 4.09 -5.30
N TRP A 354 20.41 5.40 -5.48
CA TRP A 354 19.40 6.20 -4.81
C TRP A 354 18.09 6.18 -5.61
N MET A 355 17.06 5.58 -5.03
CA MET A 355 15.71 5.53 -5.58
C MET A 355 14.88 6.71 -5.06
N LEU A 356 14.43 7.56 -5.98
CA LEU A 356 13.72 8.81 -5.68
C LEU A 356 12.24 8.71 -6.04
N GLN A 357 11.38 9.26 -5.20
CA GLN A 357 9.95 9.39 -5.49
C GLN A 357 9.71 10.54 -6.47
N GLY A 358 9.22 10.20 -7.67
CA GLY A 358 8.66 11.14 -8.64
C GLY A 358 7.25 11.54 -8.23
N TRP A 359 7.13 12.56 -7.39
CA TRP A 359 5.86 13.09 -6.89
C TRP A 359 5.73 14.58 -7.16
N SER A 360 4.65 14.96 -7.86
CA SER A 360 4.40 16.34 -8.24
C SER A 360 5.62 16.93 -8.98
N GLY A 361 6.24 18.00 -8.47
CA GLY A 361 7.44 18.61 -9.04
C GLY A 361 8.78 18.09 -8.52
N ASN A 362 8.80 17.04 -7.68
CA ASN A 362 10.01 16.46 -7.10
C ASN A 362 10.29 15.04 -7.68
N PRO A 363 11.56 14.63 -7.91
CA PRO A 363 12.78 15.43 -7.82
C PRO A 363 12.80 16.57 -8.85
N SER A 364 13.21 17.76 -8.40
CA SER A 364 13.34 18.92 -9.30
C SER A 364 14.45 18.70 -10.34
N PRO A 365 14.40 19.37 -11.52
CA PRO A 365 15.50 19.32 -12.48
C PRO A 365 16.86 19.72 -11.89
N ALA A 366 16.89 20.64 -10.92
CA ALA A 366 18.11 21.04 -10.22
C ALA A 366 18.68 19.90 -9.35
N LEU A 367 17.81 19.13 -8.67
CA LEU A 367 18.21 17.95 -7.92
C LEU A 367 18.77 16.89 -8.87
N LEU A 368 18.03 16.57 -9.95
CA LEU A 368 18.45 15.56 -10.94
C LEU A 368 19.77 15.89 -11.64
N LYS A 369 20.09 17.18 -11.81
CA LYS A 369 21.35 17.65 -12.40
C LYS A 369 22.56 17.31 -11.51
N GLY A 370 22.38 17.23 -10.19
CA GLY A 370 23.46 16.90 -9.25
C GLY A 370 23.77 15.40 -9.17
N LEU A 371 22.96 14.55 -9.81
CA LEU A 371 23.05 13.10 -9.65
C LEU A 371 23.71 12.42 -10.85
N ASP A 372 24.58 11.47 -10.52
CA ASP A 372 25.11 10.47 -11.45
C ASP A 372 23.97 9.52 -11.91
N PRO A 373 23.70 9.39 -13.23
CA PRO A 373 22.70 8.47 -13.76
C PRO A 373 22.90 7.00 -13.43
N GLU A 374 24.13 6.53 -13.22
CA GLU A 374 24.41 5.13 -12.90
C GLU A 374 24.01 4.79 -11.46
N HIS A 375 23.84 5.81 -10.62
CA HIS A 375 23.59 5.68 -9.18
C HIS A 375 22.28 6.36 -8.73
N ALA A 376 21.34 6.60 -9.66
CA ALA A 376 20.04 7.16 -9.35
C ALA A 376 18.94 6.56 -10.23
N GLU A 377 17.84 6.16 -9.59
CA GLU A 377 16.63 5.66 -10.24
C GLU A 377 15.43 6.52 -9.79
N VAL A 378 14.47 6.82 -10.67
CA VAL A 378 13.27 7.59 -10.33
C VAL A 378 12.01 6.73 -10.45
N VAL A 379 11.16 6.71 -9.43
CA VAL A 379 9.86 6.05 -9.48
C VAL A 379 8.79 7.11 -9.72
N GLU A 380 8.28 7.23 -10.96
CA GLU A 380 7.14 8.12 -11.26
C GLU A 380 5.89 7.57 -10.58
N LEU A 381 5.52 8.10 -9.42
CA LEU A 381 4.51 7.51 -8.55
C LEU A 381 3.10 7.51 -9.17
N CYS A 382 2.78 8.51 -9.98
CA CYS A 382 1.43 8.73 -10.53
C CYS A 382 1.47 8.90 -12.05
N GLY A 383 2.07 7.91 -12.73
CA GLY A 383 2.24 7.91 -14.18
C GLY A 383 0.93 7.82 -14.96
N GLU A 384 -0.16 7.37 -14.33
CA GLU A 384 -1.52 7.34 -14.87
C GLU A 384 -2.19 8.72 -14.94
N PHE A 385 -1.64 9.73 -14.25
CA PHE A 385 -2.23 11.07 -14.19
C PHE A 385 -1.23 12.20 -14.47
N PHE A 386 -0.18 12.37 -13.65
CA PHE A 386 0.73 13.52 -13.75
C PHE A 386 1.63 13.47 -14.98
N ARG A 387 2.09 12.26 -15.35
CA ARG A 387 2.94 12.01 -16.52
C ARG A 387 4.17 12.94 -16.54
N ASN A 388 4.84 13.10 -15.40
CA ASN A 388 5.99 14.01 -15.30
C ASN A 388 7.12 13.62 -16.24
N TRP A 389 7.24 12.31 -16.52
CA TRP A 389 8.19 11.77 -17.50
C TRP A 389 8.06 12.40 -18.89
N GLU A 390 6.85 12.81 -19.32
CA GLU A 390 6.63 13.49 -20.61
C GLU A 390 7.23 14.90 -20.62
N LYS A 391 7.13 15.62 -19.50
CA LYS A 391 7.57 17.01 -19.37
C LYS A 391 9.08 17.10 -19.12
N ASN A 392 9.65 16.09 -18.46
CA ASN A 392 11.04 16.09 -17.99
C ASN A 392 11.97 15.18 -18.81
N ASN A 393 11.57 14.78 -20.03
CA ASN A 393 12.36 13.92 -20.93
C ASN A 393 12.88 12.65 -20.22
N GLY A 394 11.97 11.88 -19.59
CA GLY A 394 12.34 10.70 -18.81
C GLY A 394 13.29 11.03 -17.66
N PHE A 395 12.95 12.06 -16.87
CA PHE A 395 13.74 12.52 -15.72
C PHE A 395 15.20 12.85 -16.08
N SER A 396 15.40 13.61 -17.16
CA SER A 396 16.73 13.98 -17.67
C SER A 396 17.61 12.77 -18.00
N GLY A 397 17.00 11.72 -18.56
CA GLY A 397 17.69 10.49 -18.98
C GLY A 397 18.07 9.54 -17.84
N LYS A 398 17.60 9.78 -16.61
CA LYS A 398 17.80 8.85 -15.49
C LYS A 398 16.94 7.59 -15.69
N PRO A 399 17.43 6.39 -15.32
CA PRO A 399 16.58 5.20 -15.29
C PRO A 399 15.34 5.45 -14.42
N TRP A 400 14.17 5.04 -14.91
CA TRP A 400 12.92 5.33 -14.22
C TRP A 400 11.85 4.24 -14.38
N TYR A 401 10.97 4.16 -13.39
CA TYR A 401 9.84 3.24 -13.34
C TYR A 401 8.55 3.99 -13.65
N LEU A 402 7.70 3.41 -14.50
CA LEU A 402 6.33 3.90 -14.67
C LEU A 402 5.45 3.23 -13.61
N SER A 403 5.17 3.96 -12.52
CA SER A 403 4.31 3.47 -11.44
C SER A 403 2.90 4.03 -11.54
N THR A 404 2.02 3.42 -10.73
CA THR A 404 0.68 3.91 -10.46
C THR A 404 0.52 4.16 -8.97
N ILE A 405 -0.40 5.06 -8.60
CA ILE A 405 -0.79 5.28 -7.21
C ILE A 405 -2.22 4.81 -6.96
N VAL A 406 -3.20 5.23 -7.77
CA VAL A 406 -4.66 4.89 -7.79
C VAL A 406 -5.43 4.75 -6.46
N GLN A 407 -4.76 4.72 -5.32
CA GLN A 407 -5.26 4.50 -3.99
C GLN A 407 -4.57 5.47 -3.04
N TYR A 408 -5.39 6.16 -2.25
CA TYR A 408 -5.06 7.28 -1.40
C TYR A 408 -5.78 7.07 -0.07
N GLY A 409 -5.07 7.16 1.06
CA GLY A 409 -5.62 6.97 2.42
C GLY A 409 -6.16 5.56 2.72
N GLY A 410 -6.14 4.68 1.71
CA GLY A 410 -6.90 3.42 1.66
C GLY A 410 -8.41 3.57 1.55
N ASN A 411 -8.84 4.67 0.97
CA ASN A 411 -10.22 5.04 0.80
C ASN A 411 -10.99 3.96 0.02
N VAL A 412 -12.05 3.41 0.61
CA VAL A 412 -12.78 2.29 -0.01
C VAL A 412 -13.68 2.82 -1.13
N GLY A 413 -13.26 2.62 -2.39
CA GLY A 413 -13.98 3.08 -3.57
C GLY A 413 -13.49 2.37 -4.84
N LEU A 414 -14.41 2.16 -5.79
CA LEU A 414 -14.05 1.62 -7.10
C LEU A 414 -13.30 2.69 -7.90
N HIS A 415 -12.05 2.41 -8.25
CA HIS A 415 -11.19 3.34 -8.97
C HIS A 415 -9.97 2.63 -9.58
N GLY A 416 -9.50 3.12 -10.73
CA GLY A 416 -8.25 2.60 -11.28
C GLY A 416 -7.73 3.22 -12.58
N ARG A 417 -8.48 4.11 -13.24
CA ARG A 417 -8.08 4.77 -14.51
C ARG A 417 -7.45 3.79 -15.52
N LEU A 418 -8.06 2.63 -15.72
CA LEU A 418 -7.48 1.55 -16.53
C LEU A 418 -7.13 1.99 -17.97
N PRO A 419 -7.94 2.83 -18.66
CA PRO A 419 -7.56 3.38 -19.96
C PRO A 419 -6.26 4.20 -19.92
N ALA A 420 -6.08 5.03 -18.89
CA ALA A 420 -4.88 5.86 -18.74
C ALA A 420 -3.63 5.00 -18.52
N ILE A 421 -3.73 3.97 -17.66
CA ILE A 421 -2.64 3.03 -17.40
C ILE A 421 -2.24 2.32 -18.71
N TRP A 422 -3.22 1.76 -19.44
CA TRP A 422 -2.99 1.08 -20.70
C TRP A 422 -2.29 1.99 -21.73
N HIS A 423 -2.85 3.18 -21.99
CA HIS A 423 -2.32 4.09 -23.00
C HIS A 423 -0.96 4.66 -22.61
N ASN A 424 -0.77 5.07 -21.35
CA ASN A 424 0.48 5.66 -20.88
C ASN A 424 1.60 4.64 -20.89
N PHE A 425 1.34 3.37 -20.52
CA PHE A 425 2.32 2.30 -20.63
C PHE A 425 2.80 2.11 -22.07
N LEU A 426 1.86 2.01 -23.02
CA LEU A 426 2.18 1.86 -24.43
C LEU A 426 2.94 3.08 -25.00
N LYS A 427 2.57 4.30 -24.56
CA LYS A 427 3.22 5.54 -24.99
C LYS A 427 4.64 5.66 -24.43
N ALA A 428 4.83 5.44 -23.13
CA ALA A 428 6.11 5.52 -22.45
C ALA A 428 7.13 4.55 -23.06
N ASN A 429 6.70 3.31 -23.36
CA ASN A 429 7.55 2.28 -23.98
C ASN A 429 7.96 2.59 -25.43
N ARG A 430 7.31 3.55 -26.09
CA ARG A 430 7.69 4.04 -27.43
C ARG A 430 8.46 5.36 -27.40
N SER A 431 8.70 5.92 -26.21
CA SER A 431 9.44 7.17 -26.05
C SER A 431 10.95 6.97 -26.27
N GLY A 432 11.69 8.07 -26.44
CA GLY A 432 13.16 8.02 -26.54
C GLY A 432 13.86 7.64 -25.23
N THR A 433 13.15 7.66 -24.11
CA THR A 433 13.63 7.33 -22.77
C THR A 433 12.61 6.40 -22.09
N PRO A 434 12.46 5.15 -22.58
CA PRO A 434 11.44 4.23 -22.06
C PRO A 434 11.71 3.89 -20.58
N PRO A 435 10.66 3.55 -19.81
CA PRO A 435 10.83 3.11 -18.43
C PRO A 435 11.55 1.76 -18.40
N ILE A 436 12.42 1.57 -17.40
CA ILE A 436 13.13 0.31 -17.15
C ILE A 436 12.24 -0.75 -16.47
N GLY A 437 11.12 -0.31 -15.91
CA GLY A 437 10.23 -1.14 -15.14
C GLY A 437 8.88 -0.49 -14.82
N ILE A 438 8.03 -1.27 -14.15
CA ILE A 438 6.73 -0.84 -13.64
C ILE A 438 6.76 -0.64 -12.13
N GLY A 439 5.77 0.06 -11.57
CA GLY A 439 5.64 0.22 -10.12
C GLY A 439 4.22 0.04 -9.59
N LEU A 440 4.15 -0.46 -8.36
CA LEU A 440 2.94 -0.59 -7.54
C LEU A 440 3.10 0.25 -6.27
N THR A 441 2.98 1.58 -6.39
CA THR A 441 3.28 2.53 -5.30
C THR A 441 2.03 3.22 -4.77
N TRP A 442 1.06 2.40 -4.37
CA TRP A 442 -0.23 2.84 -3.84
C TRP A 442 -0.11 3.22 -2.38
N GLU A 443 -0.87 4.22 -1.90
CA GLU A 443 -0.86 4.54 -0.46
C GLU A 443 -1.41 3.39 0.40
N SER A 444 -2.17 2.47 -0.20
CA SER A 444 -2.70 1.27 0.46
C SER A 444 -2.93 0.14 -0.54
N THR A 445 -2.95 -1.10 -0.07
CA THR A 445 -3.37 -2.28 -0.85
C THR A 445 -4.70 -2.84 -0.33
N GLY A 446 -5.25 -3.86 -1.00
CA GLY A 446 -6.44 -4.59 -0.52
C GLY A 446 -7.76 -4.20 -1.20
N VAL A 447 -7.72 -3.26 -2.15
CA VAL A 447 -8.89 -2.85 -2.95
C VAL A 447 -8.50 -2.73 -4.42
N ASN A 448 -9.48 -2.77 -5.32
CA ASN A 448 -9.30 -2.63 -6.78
C ASN A 448 -8.24 -3.60 -7.37
N PRO A 449 -8.33 -4.93 -7.13
CA PRO A 449 -7.32 -5.91 -7.58
C PRO A 449 -7.09 -5.92 -9.10
N VAL A 450 -8.09 -5.48 -9.88
CA VAL A 450 -8.00 -5.31 -11.34
C VAL A 450 -6.84 -4.41 -11.77
N VAL A 451 -6.48 -3.42 -10.96
CA VAL A 451 -5.40 -2.48 -11.31
C VAL A 451 -4.04 -3.17 -11.22
N ALA A 452 -3.78 -3.93 -10.14
CA ALA A 452 -2.55 -4.69 -9.98
C ALA A 452 -2.43 -5.75 -11.08
N ASP A 453 -3.54 -6.41 -11.40
CA ASP A 453 -3.57 -7.41 -12.46
C ASP A 453 -3.23 -6.77 -13.83
N LEU A 454 -3.79 -5.59 -14.14
CA LEU A 454 -3.46 -4.87 -15.38
C LEU A 454 -1.98 -4.47 -15.42
N VAL A 455 -1.50 -3.78 -14.38
CA VAL A 455 -0.13 -3.25 -14.32
C VAL A 455 0.90 -4.37 -14.46
N THR A 456 0.65 -5.53 -13.83
CA THR A 456 1.59 -6.66 -13.85
C THR A 456 1.48 -7.54 -15.10
N ASP A 457 0.35 -7.49 -15.81
CA ASP A 457 0.15 -8.25 -17.05
C ASP A 457 0.63 -7.47 -18.30
N LEU A 458 0.54 -6.14 -18.29
CA LEU A 458 0.95 -5.26 -19.39
C LEU A 458 2.37 -5.53 -19.95
N PRO A 459 3.40 -5.76 -19.12
CA PRO A 459 4.74 -6.07 -19.61
C PRO A 459 4.84 -7.34 -20.47
N TRP A 460 3.90 -8.27 -20.32
CA TRP A 460 3.90 -9.59 -20.95
C TRP A 460 2.81 -9.77 -22.00
N ASN A 461 1.80 -8.88 -21.99
CA ASN A 461 0.57 -9.08 -22.73
C ASN A 461 0.77 -8.96 -24.25
N ARG A 462 0.64 -10.11 -24.93
CA ARG A 462 0.52 -10.22 -26.40
C ARG A 462 -0.84 -10.76 -26.85
N ARG A 463 -1.76 -11.02 -25.91
CA ARG A 463 -3.00 -11.78 -26.11
C ARG A 463 -4.25 -10.92 -26.21
N SER A 464 -4.18 -9.65 -25.83
CA SER A 464 -5.29 -8.71 -25.97
C SER A 464 -4.87 -7.54 -26.84
N ASP A 465 -5.62 -7.33 -27.91
CA ASP A 465 -5.39 -6.23 -28.85
C ASP A 465 -5.85 -4.88 -28.26
N CYS A 466 -6.82 -4.92 -27.33
CA CYS A 466 -7.33 -3.75 -26.64
C CYS A 466 -7.73 -4.05 -25.18
N LEU A 467 -8.00 -2.98 -24.43
CA LEU A 467 -8.34 -3.03 -23.01
C LEU A 467 -9.70 -3.70 -22.76
N GLU A 468 -10.64 -3.58 -23.69
CA GLU A 468 -11.98 -4.20 -23.61
C GLU A 468 -11.89 -5.73 -23.67
N THR A 469 -11.03 -6.28 -24.52
CA THR A 469 -10.77 -7.71 -24.54
C THR A 469 -10.05 -8.15 -23.26
N TRP A 470 -9.08 -7.36 -22.80
CA TRP A 470 -8.33 -7.66 -21.58
C TRP A 470 -9.24 -7.72 -20.35
N ILE A 471 -10.16 -6.76 -20.18
CA ILE A 471 -11.08 -6.72 -19.04
C ILE A 471 -12.10 -7.87 -19.09
N GLY A 472 -12.47 -8.34 -20.29
CA GLY A 472 -13.27 -9.54 -20.45
C GLY A 472 -12.56 -10.79 -19.94
N HIS A 473 -11.28 -10.97 -20.31
CA HIS A 473 -10.46 -12.06 -19.78
C HIS A 473 -10.21 -11.92 -18.28
N TYR A 474 -10.16 -10.69 -17.75
CA TYR A 474 -10.06 -10.45 -16.31
C TYR A 474 -11.28 -10.98 -15.58
N ALA A 475 -12.48 -10.66 -16.06
CA ALA A 475 -13.73 -11.17 -15.49
C ALA A 475 -13.74 -12.71 -15.44
N ASP A 476 -13.30 -13.37 -16.52
CA ASP A 476 -13.29 -14.82 -16.62
C ASP A 476 -12.38 -15.47 -15.57
N ARG A 477 -11.13 -15.00 -15.45
CA ARG A 477 -10.14 -15.56 -14.49
C ARG A 477 -10.39 -15.15 -13.04
N ARG A 478 -10.94 -13.95 -12.82
CA ARG A 478 -11.25 -13.43 -11.48
C ARG A 478 -12.29 -14.31 -10.79
N TYR A 479 -13.23 -14.86 -11.55
CA TYR A 479 -14.32 -15.69 -11.02
C TYR A 479 -14.19 -17.18 -11.36
N GLY A 480 -13.26 -17.56 -12.25
CA GLY A 480 -13.05 -18.92 -12.74
C GLY A 480 -14.16 -19.40 -13.68
N ALA A 481 -14.84 -18.48 -14.34
CA ALA A 481 -16.02 -18.76 -15.15
C ALA A 481 -16.14 -17.81 -16.34
N ALA A 482 -16.15 -18.36 -17.55
CA ALA A 482 -16.45 -17.60 -18.75
C ALA A 482 -17.96 -17.30 -18.84
N SER A 483 -18.35 -16.03 -18.77
CA SER A 483 -19.74 -15.59 -18.96
C SER A 483 -19.81 -14.23 -19.64
N ASP A 484 -20.70 -14.10 -20.63
CA ASP A 484 -20.99 -12.82 -21.27
C ASP A 484 -21.60 -11.82 -20.29
N GLY A 485 -22.38 -12.28 -19.30
CA GLY A 485 -22.92 -11.42 -18.24
C GLY A 485 -21.82 -10.81 -17.38
N LEU A 486 -20.83 -11.61 -16.98
CA LEU A 486 -19.67 -11.15 -16.21
C LEU A 486 -18.81 -10.17 -17.01
N ARG A 487 -18.53 -10.48 -18.29
CA ARG A 487 -17.75 -9.62 -19.18
C ARG A 487 -18.47 -8.29 -19.40
N GLN A 488 -19.79 -8.31 -19.64
CA GLN A 488 -20.58 -7.11 -19.83
C GLN A 488 -20.63 -6.25 -18.56
N ALA A 489 -20.71 -6.86 -17.37
CA ALA A 489 -20.63 -6.14 -16.11
C ALA A 489 -19.27 -5.43 -15.97
N TRP A 490 -18.17 -6.11 -16.27
CA TRP A 490 -16.84 -5.50 -16.20
C TRP A 490 -16.59 -4.43 -17.27
N LEU A 491 -17.21 -4.54 -18.46
CA LEU A 491 -17.21 -3.46 -19.45
C LEU A 491 -17.98 -2.22 -18.96
N LEU A 492 -19.08 -2.41 -18.22
CA LEU A 492 -19.82 -1.33 -17.56
C LEU A 492 -18.96 -0.65 -16.48
N LEU A 493 -18.21 -1.42 -15.70
CA LEU A 493 -17.29 -0.89 -14.70
C LEU A 493 -16.10 -0.16 -15.35
N LEU A 494 -15.56 -0.69 -16.46
CA LEU A 494 -14.48 -0.07 -17.24
C LEU A 494 -14.87 1.31 -17.77
N ARG A 495 -16.09 1.49 -18.27
CA ARG A 495 -16.57 2.80 -18.76
C ARG A 495 -17.05 3.75 -17.65
N SER A 496 -17.12 3.27 -16.41
CA SER A 496 -17.57 4.04 -15.26
C SER A 496 -16.46 4.17 -14.21
N ALA A 497 -16.53 3.50 -13.06
CA ALA A 497 -15.61 3.70 -11.94
C ALA A 497 -14.12 3.45 -12.28
N TYR A 498 -13.84 2.55 -13.23
CA TYR A 498 -12.47 2.26 -13.69
C TYR A 498 -12.05 3.06 -14.93
N GLY A 499 -12.91 3.95 -15.43
CA GLY A 499 -12.68 4.78 -16.60
C GLY A 499 -11.68 5.92 -16.37
N GLU A 500 -11.37 6.62 -17.46
CA GLU A 500 -10.54 7.82 -17.43
C GLU A 500 -11.39 9.07 -17.60
N PHE A 501 -11.34 9.97 -16.62
CA PHE A 501 -12.04 11.26 -16.66
C PHE A 501 -11.07 12.42 -16.36
N PRO A 502 -11.30 13.62 -16.93
CA PRO A 502 -10.53 14.81 -16.61
C PRO A 502 -10.61 15.13 -15.12
N ASN A 503 -9.47 15.51 -14.52
CA ASN A 503 -9.33 15.93 -13.12
C ASN A 503 -9.77 14.90 -12.05
N HIS A 504 -10.04 13.64 -12.41
CA HIS A 504 -10.43 12.58 -11.47
C HIS A 504 -9.26 11.62 -11.22
N ARG A 505 -8.46 11.90 -10.19
CA ARG A 505 -7.25 11.11 -9.86
C ARG A 505 -7.47 10.13 -8.71
N ARG A 506 -8.41 10.44 -7.81
CA ARG A 506 -8.69 9.68 -6.58
C ARG A 506 -10.01 8.89 -6.72
N PRO A 507 -10.27 7.87 -5.88
CA PRO A 507 -11.58 7.24 -5.80
C PRO A 507 -12.69 8.26 -5.50
N THR A 508 -13.89 8.05 -6.06
CA THR A 508 -15.06 8.88 -5.72
C THR A 508 -15.37 8.74 -4.24
N GLU A 509 -15.49 9.87 -3.55
CA GLU A 509 -15.72 9.86 -2.11
C GLU A 509 -17.18 9.58 -1.74
N SER A 510 -17.39 8.70 -0.76
CA SER A 510 -18.72 8.36 -0.28
C SER A 510 -19.29 9.47 0.60
N ILE A 511 -20.47 9.98 0.24
CA ILE A 511 -21.19 10.97 1.06
C ILE A 511 -21.45 10.49 2.49
N PHE A 512 -21.53 9.17 2.71
CA PHE A 512 -21.73 8.62 4.04
C PHE A 512 -20.56 8.93 4.97
N CYS A 513 -19.34 9.02 4.44
CA CYS A 513 -18.14 9.27 5.23
C CYS A 513 -17.85 10.76 5.46
N ALA A 514 -18.53 11.67 4.75
CA ALA A 514 -18.32 13.10 4.90
C ALA A 514 -18.71 13.61 6.29
N ARG A 515 -17.94 14.58 6.79
CA ARG A 515 -18.45 15.48 7.82
C ARG A 515 -19.70 16.19 7.28
N PRO A 516 -20.87 16.09 7.95
CA PRO A 516 -22.12 16.61 7.43
C PRO A 516 -22.12 18.13 7.25
N GLY A 517 -22.84 18.61 6.24
CA GLY A 517 -23.00 20.02 5.93
C GLY A 517 -24.10 20.24 4.90
N THR A 518 -24.42 21.50 4.61
CA THR A 518 -25.45 21.86 3.61
C THR A 518 -24.93 21.88 2.18
N ASP A 519 -23.61 21.98 1.99
CA ASP A 519 -22.92 21.96 0.69
C ASP A 519 -21.65 21.09 0.78
N VAL A 520 -21.83 19.81 1.12
CA VAL A 520 -20.73 18.82 1.12
C VAL A 520 -20.23 18.63 -0.31
N ARG A 521 -18.98 19.04 -0.53
CA ARG A 521 -18.27 18.86 -1.81
C ARG A 521 -17.25 17.75 -1.77
N LYS A 522 -16.68 17.44 -0.60
CA LYS A 522 -15.62 16.45 -0.40
C LYS A 522 -15.69 15.87 1.02
N VAL A 523 -15.12 14.69 1.21
CA VAL A 523 -14.91 14.02 2.50
C VAL A 523 -13.53 14.41 3.04
N SER A 524 -12.48 14.13 2.26
CA SER A 524 -11.08 14.36 2.63
C SER A 524 -10.53 15.67 2.06
N PRO A 525 -9.40 16.20 2.60
CA PRO A 525 -8.66 17.23 1.89
C PRO A 525 -8.12 16.69 0.55
N PHE A 526 -7.85 17.62 -0.38
CA PHE A 526 -7.27 17.34 -1.72
C PHE A 526 -8.12 16.54 -2.70
N ALA A 527 -9.24 15.93 -2.28
CA ALA A 527 -10.20 15.34 -3.20
C ALA A 527 -10.92 16.39 -4.05
N ALA A 528 -11.25 16.02 -5.30
CA ALA A 528 -11.95 16.88 -6.25
C ALA A 528 -13.44 17.06 -5.88
N SER A 529 -14.14 15.95 -5.62
CA SER A 529 -15.58 15.96 -5.42
C SER A 529 -16.13 14.63 -4.87
N VAL A 530 -17.23 14.70 -4.11
CA VAL A 530 -18.13 13.57 -3.83
C VAL A 530 -18.98 13.18 -5.06
N GLN A 531 -19.05 14.03 -6.09
CA GLN A 531 -19.76 13.72 -7.34
C GLN A 531 -18.94 12.72 -8.17
N PRO A 532 -19.47 11.51 -8.46
CA PRO A 532 -18.84 10.62 -9.42
C PRO A 532 -18.75 11.28 -10.80
N PRO A 533 -17.62 11.17 -11.53
CA PRO A 533 -17.50 11.68 -12.90
C PRO A 533 -18.18 10.77 -13.95
N TYR A 534 -18.77 9.67 -13.50
CA TYR A 534 -19.42 8.66 -14.33
C TYR A 534 -20.90 8.51 -13.97
N ASN A 535 -21.63 7.80 -14.83
CA ASN A 535 -23.02 7.47 -14.60
C ASN A 535 -23.17 6.33 -13.58
N VAL A 536 -23.74 6.62 -12.40
CA VAL A 536 -24.06 5.61 -11.37
C VAL A 536 -25.00 4.52 -11.88
N ASP A 537 -25.82 4.79 -12.91
CA ASP A 537 -26.69 3.78 -13.51
C ASP A 537 -25.90 2.65 -14.20
N ASP A 538 -24.65 2.90 -14.62
CA ASP A 538 -23.78 1.85 -15.13
C ASP A 538 -23.28 0.92 -14.01
N ILE A 539 -23.04 1.45 -12.81
CA ILE A 539 -22.73 0.66 -11.62
C ILE A 539 -23.92 -0.22 -11.24
N ARG A 540 -25.14 0.34 -11.27
CA ARG A 540 -26.37 -0.43 -11.03
C ARG A 540 -26.53 -1.58 -12.04
N LYS A 541 -26.36 -1.33 -13.34
CA LYS A 541 -26.45 -2.38 -14.37
C LYS A 541 -25.37 -3.44 -14.19
N ALA A 542 -24.15 -3.04 -13.83
CA ALA A 542 -23.08 -3.97 -13.53
C ALA A 542 -23.45 -4.85 -12.31
N LEU A 543 -24.02 -4.26 -11.27
CA LEU A 543 -24.52 -5.00 -10.10
C LEU A 543 -25.58 -6.03 -10.46
N GLU A 544 -26.57 -5.68 -11.28
CA GLU A 544 -27.62 -6.60 -11.73
C GLU A 544 -27.05 -7.78 -12.51
N LEU A 545 -26.10 -7.52 -13.41
CA LEU A 545 -25.42 -8.56 -14.20
C LEU A 545 -24.57 -9.46 -13.32
N LEU A 546 -23.75 -8.89 -12.43
CA LEU A 546 -22.97 -9.67 -11.46
C LEU A 546 -23.90 -10.50 -10.59
N TYR A 547 -24.94 -9.89 -10.02
CA TYR A 547 -25.91 -10.61 -9.20
C TYR A 547 -26.57 -11.72 -9.99
N SER A 548 -26.91 -11.56 -11.27
CA SER A 548 -27.53 -12.62 -12.07
C SER A 548 -26.71 -13.93 -12.07
N GLU A 549 -25.38 -13.83 -11.97
CA GLU A 549 -24.41 -14.93 -11.98
C GLU A 549 -24.20 -15.60 -10.60
N ARG A 550 -24.94 -15.19 -9.55
CA ARG A 550 -24.71 -15.66 -8.17
C ARG A 550 -24.77 -17.17 -8.00
N VAL A 551 -25.61 -17.85 -8.77
CA VAL A 551 -25.73 -19.32 -8.70
C VAL A 551 -24.46 -19.99 -9.21
N ARG A 552 -23.84 -19.42 -10.25
CA ARG A 552 -22.65 -19.97 -10.87
C ARG A 552 -21.38 -19.60 -10.09
N CYS A 553 -21.26 -18.34 -9.66
CA CYS A 553 -20.01 -17.80 -9.13
C CYS A 553 -20.03 -17.56 -7.61
N GLY A 554 -21.18 -17.73 -6.94
CA GLY A 554 -21.36 -17.37 -5.52
C GLY A 554 -20.52 -18.13 -4.51
N HIS A 555 -19.90 -19.25 -4.93
CA HIS A 555 -18.96 -20.03 -4.12
C HIS A 555 -17.53 -19.47 -4.17
N THR A 556 -17.23 -18.57 -5.11
CA THR A 556 -15.91 -17.97 -5.28
C THR A 556 -15.78 -16.75 -4.37
N PRO A 557 -14.83 -16.71 -3.41
CA PRO A 557 -14.67 -15.57 -2.50
C PRO A 557 -14.43 -14.24 -3.22
N ALA A 558 -13.60 -14.29 -4.27
CA ALA A 558 -13.36 -13.18 -5.20
C ALA A 558 -14.65 -12.57 -5.80
N TYR A 559 -15.62 -13.41 -6.15
CA TYR A 559 -16.90 -12.96 -6.69
C TYR A 559 -17.76 -12.30 -5.61
N ARG A 560 -17.79 -12.84 -4.39
CA ARG A 560 -18.57 -12.28 -3.29
C ARG A 560 -18.04 -10.91 -2.88
N HIS A 561 -16.72 -10.77 -2.76
CA HIS A 561 -16.06 -9.50 -2.51
C HIS A 561 -16.42 -8.45 -3.57
N ASP A 562 -16.26 -8.77 -4.86
CA ASP A 562 -16.53 -7.82 -5.94
C ASP A 562 -18.04 -7.48 -6.03
N LEU A 563 -18.93 -8.44 -5.77
CA LEU A 563 -20.38 -8.22 -5.72
C LEU A 563 -20.75 -7.24 -4.59
N VAL A 564 -20.13 -7.39 -3.42
CA VAL A 564 -20.31 -6.48 -2.26
C VAL A 564 -19.76 -5.09 -2.56
N ASP A 565 -18.56 -4.97 -3.12
CA ASP A 565 -17.94 -3.68 -3.41
C ASP A 565 -18.72 -2.89 -4.50
N VAL A 566 -19.24 -3.58 -5.52
CA VAL A 566 -20.09 -2.96 -6.54
C VAL A 566 -21.45 -2.54 -5.94
N ALA A 567 -22.05 -3.36 -5.07
CA ALA A 567 -23.27 -2.99 -4.36
C ALA A 567 -23.04 -1.77 -3.44
N ARG A 568 -21.90 -1.73 -2.74
CA ARG A 568 -21.47 -0.60 -1.92
C ARG A 568 -21.37 0.67 -2.74
N GLN A 569 -20.70 0.61 -3.89
CA GLN A 569 -20.53 1.76 -4.77
C GLN A 569 -21.88 2.29 -5.28
N PHE A 570 -22.83 1.41 -5.58
CA PHE A 570 -24.19 1.80 -5.96
C PHE A 570 -24.93 2.50 -4.81
N LEU A 571 -24.91 1.92 -3.60
CA LEU A 571 -25.56 2.50 -2.42
C LEU A 571 -24.98 3.87 -2.06
N ALA A 572 -23.66 4.06 -2.16
CA ALA A 572 -23.03 5.36 -1.95
C ALA A 572 -23.53 6.43 -2.95
N GLY A 573 -23.67 6.04 -4.23
CA GLY A 573 -24.26 6.91 -5.26
C GLY A 573 -25.72 7.25 -4.99
N PHE A 574 -26.51 6.29 -4.50
CA PHE A 574 -27.90 6.55 -4.09
C PHE A 574 -27.97 7.45 -2.84
N GLY A 575 -27.07 7.25 -1.88
CA GLY A 575 -26.92 8.12 -0.71
C GLY A 575 -26.69 9.57 -1.12
N LEU A 576 -25.82 9.82 -2.11
CA LEU A 576 -25.54 11.18 -2.59
C LEU A 576 -26.79 11.83 -3.20
N GLN A 577 -27.58 11.07 -3.95
CA GLN A 577 -28.84 11.56 -4.52
C GLN A 577 -29.87 11.90 -3.43
N ALA A 578 -30.00 11.06 -2.40
CA ALA A 578 -30.86 11.32 -1.26
C ALA A 578 -30.41 12.58 -0.49
N TYR A 579 -29.12 12.70 -0.22
CA TYR A 579 -28.52 13.89 0.42
C TYR A 579 -28.82 15.18 -0.36
N ARG A 580 -28.65 15.17 -1.68
CA ARG A 580 -28.94 16.35 -2.51
C ARG A 580 -30.40 16.75 -2.47
N THR A 581 -31.30 15.78 -2.56
CA THR A 581 -32.73 16.04 -2.50
C THR A 581 -33.13 16.56 -1.12
N MET A 582 -32.52 16.02 -0.06
CA MET A 582 -32.66 16.50 1.32
C MET A 582 -32.21 17.97 1.45
N MET A 583 -31.03 18.34 0.94
CA MET A 583 -30.52 19.72 1.03
C MET A 583 -31.29 20.71 0.14
N GLN A 584 -31.81 20.26 -1.01
CA GLN A 584 -32.71 21.07 -1.81
C GLN A 584 -34.05 21.33 -1.10
N ALA A 585 -34.58 20.34 -0.36
CA ALA A 585 -35.78 20.51 0.43
C ALA A 585 -35.54 21.45 1.62
N ASP A 586 -34.39 21.33 2.30
CA ASP A 586 -33.94 22.26 3.34
C ASP A 586 -33.91 23.71 2.82
N ALA A 587 -33.27 23.95 1.67
CA ALA A 587 -33.21 25.28 1.05
C ALA A 587 -34.59 25.85 0.68
N ARG A 588 -35.54 24.99 0.28
CA ARG A 588 -36.94 25.36 -0.05
C ARG A 588 -37.86 25.41 1.17
N LYS A 589 -37.37 25.10 2.37
CA LYS A 589 -38.16 24.94 3.60
C LYS A 589 -39.27 23.89 3.49
N ASP A 590 -39.04 22.85 2.71
CA ASP A 590 -39.97 21.73 2.52
C ASP A 590 -39.67 20.62 3.55
N LEU A 591 -40.29 20.71 4.72
CA LEU A 591 -40.08 19.78 5.83
C LEU A 591 -40.49 18.34 5.47
N GLN A 592 -41.56 18.16 4.68
CA GLN A 592 -42.04 16.81 4.33
C GLN A 592 -41.05 16.08 3.43
N THR A 593 -40.53 16.75 2.39
CA THR A 593 -39.50 16.17 1.52
C THR A 593 -38.18 16.00 2.27
N PHE A 594 -37.82 16.95 3.14
CA PHE A 594 -36.64 16.85 3.99
C PHE A 594 -36.68 15.57 4.85
N ASP A 595 -37.74 15.37 5.63
CA ASP A 595 -37.88 14.21 6.52
C ASP A 595 -37.88 12.89 5.73
N LYS A 596 -38.54 12.85 4.57
CA LYS A 596 -38.54 11.67 3.69
C LYS A 596 -37.13 11.31 3.21
N GLN A 597 -36.37 12.30 2.74
CA GLN A 597 -35.03 12.07 2.19
C GLN A 597 -33.98 11.83 3.28
N ALA A 598 -34.13 12.47 4.44
CA ALA A 598 -33.32 12.19 5.62
C ALA A 598 -33.47 10.73 6.08
N ASN A 599 -34.70 10.23 6.17
CA ASN A 599 -34.97 8.83 6.51
C ASN A 599 -34.41 7.87 5.47
N LEU A 600 -34.59 8.17 4.17
CA LEU A 600 -34.01 7.39 3.09
C LEU A 600 -32.48 7.33 3.18
N PHE A 601 -31.83 8.47 3.40
CA PHE A 601 -30.38 8.58 3.54
C PHE A 601 -29.85 7.73 4.71
N LEU A 602 -30.47 7.84 5.89
CA LEU A 602 -30.08 7.05 7.06
C LEU A 602 -30.32 5.55 6.86
N SER A 603 -31.41 5.17 6.19
CA SER A 603 -31.69 3.76 5.89
C SER A 603 -30.74 3.18 4.83
N LEU A 604 -30.29 3.99 3.86
CA LEU A 604 -29.23 3.60 2.92
C LEU A 604 -27.90 3.39 3.64
N LEU A 605 -27.57 4.26 4.60
CA LEU A 605 -26.37 4.12 5.41
C LEU A 605 -26.42 2.84 6.30
N ASP A 606 -27.58 2.52 6.87
CA ASP A 606 -27.80 1.26 7.59
C ASP A 606 -27.66 0.02 6.68
N MET A 607 -28.19 0.11 5.45
CA MET A 607 -28.03 -0.94 4.46
C MET A 607 -26.54 -1.09 4.05
N GLN A 608 -25.82 0.02 3.91
CA GLN A 608 -24.39 0.01 3.60
C GLN A 608 -23.59 -0.68 4.71
N ASP A 609 -23.83 -0.34 5.99
CA ASP A 609 -23.16 -0.98 7.12
C ASP A 609 -23.48 -2.49 7.19
N ARG A 610 -24.76 -2.88 7.04
CA ARG A 610 -25.18 -4.30 7.01
C ARG A 610 -24.54 -5.07 5.86
N LEU A 611 -24.42 -4.46 4.68
CA LEU A 611 -23.77 -5.07 3.52
C LEU A 611 -22.29 -5.32 3.81
N LEU A 612 -21.59 -4.30 4.32
CA LEU A 612 -20.15 -4.37 4.58
C LEU A 612 -19.81 -5.28 5.76
N ALA A 613 -20.73 -5.47 6.71
CA ALA A 613 -20.59 -6.44 7.79
C ALA A 613 -20.51 -7.91 7.31
N SER A 614 -20.85 -8.19 6.05
CA SER A 614 -20.88 -9.53 5.49
C SER A 614 -19.57 -9.98 4.82
N GLU A 615 -18.55 -9.12 4.77
CA GLU A 615 -17.22 -9.43 4.23
C GLU A 615 -16.12 -8.82 5.12
N LYS A 616 -15.12 -9.63 5.50
CA LYS A 616 -14.12 -9.27 6.51
C LYS A 616 -13.27 -8.06 6.13
N ASP A 617 -12.99 -7.89 4.85
CA ASP A 617 -12.19 -6.79 4.30
C ASP A 617 -12.85 -5.40 4.48
N PHE A 618 -14.16 -5.38 4.75
CA PHE A 618 -14.94 -4.16 4.95
C PHE A 618 -15.39 -3.95 6.40
N MET A 619 -14.66 -4.50 7.37
CA MET A 619 -15.00 -4.41 8.79
C MET A 619 -13.92 -3.66 9.59
N LEU A 620 -14.37 -2.79 10.51
CA LEU A 620 -13.48 -2.06 11.42
C LEU A 620 -12.84 -2.98 12.48
N GLY A 621 -13.58 -3.97 12.98
CA GLY A 621 -13.12 -4.83 14.08
C GLY A 621 -11.78 -5.53 13.81
N PRO A 622 -11.61 -6.22 12.66
CA PRO A 622 -10.33 -6.83 12.30
C PRO A 622 -9.14 -5.85 12.28
N TRP A 623 -9.35 -4.61 11.80
CA TRP A 623 -8.31 -3.57 11.79
C TRP A 623 -7.87 -3.17 13.21
N LEU A 624 -8.84 -2.94 14.11
CA LEU A 624 -8.55 -2.59 15.50
C LEU A 624 -7.92 -3.75 16.27
N GLN A 625 -8.40 -4.97 16.04
CA GLN A 625 -7.86 -6.17 16.68
C GLN A 625 -6.41 -6.43 16.25
N ALA A 626 -6.09 -6.29 14.96
CA ALA A 626 -4.72 -6.44 14.48
C ALA A 626 -3.76 -5.45 15.16
N ALA A 627 -4.19 -4.21 15.38
CA ALA A 627 -3.40 -3.21 16.10
C ALA A 627 -3.13 -3.64 17.55
N ARG A 628 -4.13 -4.21 18.23
CA ARG A 628 -3.97 -4.73 19.59
C ARG A 628 -3.08 -5.97 19.64
N ASP A 629 -3.20 -6.87 18.67
CA ASP A 629 -2.50 -8.16 18.65
C ASP A 629 -0.99 -7.99 18.52
N ILE A 630 -0.54 -7.00 17.73
CA ILE A 630 0.89 -6.72 17.56
C ILE A 630 1.46 -5.77 18.64
N ALA A 631 0.60 -5.19 19.48
CA ALA A 631 1.03 -4.23 20.49
C ALA A 631 1.84 -4.92 21.60
N PRO A 632 2.95 -4.33 22.05
CA PRO A 632 3.62 -4.79 23.26
C PRO A 632 2.69 -4.77 24.47
N GLN A 633 3.04 -5.59 25.48
CA GLN A 633 2.28 -5.65 26.72
C GLN A 633 2.13 -4.25 27.34
N GLY A 634 0.88 -3.85 27.62
CA GLY A 634 0.54 -2.54 28.18
C GLY A 634 0.32 -1.43 27.15
N GLU A 635 0.45 -1.71 25.85
CA GLU A 635 0.29 -0.72 24.78
C GLU A 635 -0.92 -0.96 23.86
N HIS A 636 -1.71 -2.00 24.11
CA HIS A 636 -2.86 -2.38 23.27
C HIS A 636 -3.82 -1.21 23.00
N ASP A 637 -4.19 -0.46 24.04
CA ASP A 637 -5.10 0.68 23.91
C ASP A 637 -4.49 1.83 23.10
N ARG A 638 -3.18 2.07 23.25
CA ARG A 638 -2.46 3.10 22.50
C ARG A 638 -2.39 2.77 21.02
N PHE A 639 -2.13 1.51 20.67
CA PHE A 639 -2.08 1.07 19.28
C PHE A 639 -3.46 1.10 18.65
N GLU A 640 -4.50 0.69 19.39
CA GLU A 640 -5.88 0.80 18.92
C GLU A 640 -6.29 2.26 18.67
N GLN A 641 -5.98 3.17 19.60
CA GLN A 641 -6.24 4.61 19.40
C GLN A 641 -5.53 5.16 18.17
N GLN A 642 -4.28 4.76 17.92
CA GLN A 642 -3.58 5.14 16.69
C GLN A 642 -4.24 4.56 15.43
N ALA A 643 -4.73 3.32 15.49
CA ALA A 643 -5.48 2.69 14.42
C ALA A 643 -6.80 3.42 14.13
N ARG A 644 -7.50 3.92 15.16
CA ARG A 644 -8.70 4.76 15.04
C ARG A 644 -8.36 6.13 14.45
N ASN A 645 -7.32 6.79 14.96
CA ASN A 645 -6.91 8.12 14.49
C ASN A 645 -6.64 8.10 12.97
N LEU A 646 -5.87 7.12 12.49
CA LEU A 646 -5.45 7.06 11.09
C LEU A 646 -6.62 7.01 10.08
N VAL A 647 -7.76 6.41 10.47
CA VAL A 647 -8.97 6.29 9.63
C VAL A 647 -10.05 7.34 9.94
N SER A 648 -9.73 8.33 10.79
CA SER A 648 -10.64 9.40 11.21
C SER A 648 -9.91 10.75 11.28
N VAL A 649 -9.63 11.29 12.48
CA VAL A 649 -9.03 12.61 12.73
C VAL A 649 -7.57 12.75 12.32
N TRP A 650 -6.93 11.64 11.93
CA TRP A 650 -5.55 11.50 11.51
C TRP A 650 -4.51 11.71 12.61
N PHE A 651 -4.43 12.87 13.27
CA PHE A 651 -3.43 13.10 14.31
C PHE A 651 -3.75 12.38 15.63
N PRO A 652 -2.72 12.09 16.46
CA PRO A 652 -2.90 11.52 17.80
C PRO A 652 -3.84 12.32 18.70
N ASP A 653 -4.33 11.66 19.75
CA ASP A 653 -5.19 12.23 20.81
C ASP A 653 -6.51 12.84 20.33
N GLY A 654 -6.97 12.46 19.14
CA GLY A 654 -8.19 12.99 18.54
C GLY A 654 -8.11 14.49 18.21
N GLN A 655 -6.90 15.03 17.98
CA GLN A 655 -6.72 16.45 17.71
C GLN A 655 -7.31 16.81 16.34
N PRO A 656 -8.07 17.93 16.24
CA PRO A 656 -8.54 18.43 14.96
C PRO A 656 -7.37 18.63 13.99
N SER A 657 -7.53 18.11 12.78
CA SER A 657 -6.47 18.09 11.77
C SER A 657 -6.97 18.63 10.43
N SER A 658 -6.08 19.25 9.66
CA SER A 658 -6.31 19.50 8.24
C SER A 658 -6.41 18.20 7.42
N LEU A 659 -5.98 17.07 7.99
CA LEU A 659 -6.05 15.71 7.45
C LEU A 659 -7.24 14.91 7.98
N ALA A 660 -8.18 15.54 8.68
CA ALA A 660 -9.39 14.86 9.14
C ALA A 660 -10.11 14.18 7.97
N ASP A 661 -10.51 12.93 8.21
CA ASP A 661 -11.12 12.01 7.27
C ASP A 661 -10.26 11.74 6.02
N TYR A 662 -8.93 11.97 6.00
CA TYR A 662 -8.10 11.64 4.84
C TYR A 662 -8.11 10.15 4.51
N GLY A 663 -7.96 9.30 5.53
CA GLY A 663 -7.97 7.84 5.43
C GLY A 663 -9.35 7.22 5.64
N TRP A 664 -10.42 7.91 5.24
CA TRP A 664 -11.80 7.46 5.45
C TRP A 664 -12.04 6.05 4.87
N ARG A 665 -12.88 5.25 5.52
CA ARG A 665 -13.23 3.90 5.07
C ARG A 665 -14.74 3.69 5.08
N GLU A 666 -15.29 3.09 4.04
CA GLU A 666 -16.61 2.46 4.14
C GLU A 666 -16.42 1.08 4.78
N TRP A 667 -16.33 1.08 6.11
CA TRP A 667 -16.26 -0.13 6.94
C TRP A 667 -17.47 -0.23 7.85
N SER A 668 -18.03 -1.44 7.98
CA SER A 668 -19.01 -1.72 9.03
C SER A 668 -18.38 -1.47 10.41
N GLY A 669 -19.18 -0.92 11.31
CA GLY A 669 -18.73 -0.39 12.60
C GLY A 669 -18.28 1.06 12.50
N LEU A 670 -17.41 1.42 11.53
CA LEU A 670 -17.03 2.82 11.32
C LEU A 670 -18.23 3.63 10.78
N LEU A 671 -18.99 3.07 9.85
CA LEU A 671 -20.20 3.71 9.34
C LEU A 671 -21.25 3.91 10.44
N SER A 672 -21.54 2.88 11.21
CA SER A 672 -22.58 2.92 12.25
C SER A 672 -22.18 3.71 13.52
N HIS A 673 -20.91 3.71 13.92
CA HIS A 673 -20.46 4.33 15.19
C HIS A 673 -19.74 5.68 15.03
N TYR A 674 -19.23 6.01 13.83
CA TYR A 674 -18.55 7.28 13.57
C TYR A 674 -19.27 8.15 12.53
N CYS A 675 -19.69 7.58 11.40
CA CYS A 675 -20.32 8.35 10.33
C CYS A 675 -21.80 8.65 10.61
N LYS A 676 -22.60 7.63 10.95
CA LYS A 676 -24.04 7.77 11.17
C LYS A 676 -24.39 8.76 12.28
N PRO A 677 -23.73 8.74 13.46
CA PRO A 677 -24.07 9.66 14.53
C PRO A 677 -23.87 11.12 14.13
N ARG A 678 -22.81 11.43 13.36
CA ARG A 678 -22.58 12.78 12.81
C ARG A 678 -23.76 13.20 11.92
N TRP A 679 -24.21 12.34 11.02
CA TRP A 679 -25.35 12.61 10.15
C TRP A 679 -26.68 12.77 10.91
N GLN A 680 -26.91 11.96 11.95
CA GLN A 680 -28.12 12.06 12.78
C GLN A 680 -28.20 13.42 13.49
N GLU A 681 -27.11 13.86 14.12
CA GLU A 681 -27.03 15.18 14.78
C GLU A 681 -27.24 16.33 13.78
N PHE A 682 -26.63 16.24 12.60
CA PHE A 682 -26.82 17.23 11.55
C PHE A 682 -28.27 17.31 11.07
N ILE A 683 -28.89 16.15 10.79
CA ILE A 683 -30.27 16.07 10.33
C ILE A 683 -31.22 16.61 11.40
N ALA A 684 -31.02 16.25 12.68
CA ALA A 684 -31.81 16.76 13.79
C ALA A 684 -31.70 18.29 13.92
N TYR A 685 -30.48 18.82 13.80
CA TYR A 685 -30.22 20.26 13.79
C TYR A 685 -30.97 20.97 12.64
N ARG A 686 -30.83 20.49 11.40
CA ARG A 686 -31.52 21.08 10.23
C ARG A 686 -33.04 20.99 10.36
N ARG A 687 -33.56 19.85 10.79
CA ARG A 687 -34.99 19.64 11.03
C ARG A 687 -35.55 20.63 12.05
N ALA A 688 -34.85 20.86 13.17
CA ALA A 688 -35.27 21.82 14.18
C ALA A 688 -35.35 23.25 13.62
N LEU A 689 -34.40 23.67 12.77
CA LEU A 689 -34.44 24.97 12.10
C LEU A 689 -35.62 25.09 11.13
N LEU A 690 -35.94 24.02 10.39
CA LEU A 690 -37.10 23.98 9.48
C LEU A 690 -38.43 24.08 10.24
N GLU A 691 -38.49 23.55 11.46
CA GLU A 691 -39.64 23.70 12.38
C GLU A 691 -39.70 25.09 13.05
N GLY A 692 -38.76 26.00 12.76
CA GLY A 692 -38.68 27.33 13.35
C GLY A 692 -38.16 27.35 14.79
N LYS A 693 -37.54 26.25 15.26
CA LYS A 693 -36.94 26.15 16.59
C LYS A 693 -35.52 26.75 16.58
N GLN A 694 -35.11 27.28 17.73
CA GLN A 694 -33.71 27.65 17.95
C GLN A 694 -32.89 26.37 18.20
N ALA A 695 -31.82 26.18 17.43
CA ALA A 695 -30.91 25.05 17.56
C ALA A 695 -29.47 25.49 17.27
N SER A 696 -28.50 24.80 17.86
CA SER A 696 -27.07 25.03 17.64
C SER A 696 -26.48 23.95 16.73
N PRO A 697 -25.50 24.28 15.87
CA PRO A 697 -24.85 23.29 15.03
C PRO A 697 -24.13 22.24 15.89
N PRO A 698 -24.07 20.96 15.46
CA PRO A 698 -23.33 19.93 16.18
C PRO A 698 -21.83 20.24 16.26
N ASP A 699 -21.20 19.89 17.39
CA ASP A 699 -19.75 19.94 17.55
C ASP A 699 -19.11 18.64 17.01
N PHE A 700 -18.90 18.61 15.69
CA PHE A 700 -18.30 17.44 15.04
C PHE A 700 -16.88 17.15 15.55
N ALA A 701 -16.09 18.17 15.88
CA ALA A 701 -14.73 17.97 16.37
C ALA A 701 -14.74 17.22 17.71
N ALA A 702 -15.66 17.57 18.62
CA ALA A 702 -15.85 16.84 19.86
C ALA A 702 -16.33 15.40 19.64
N MET A 703 -17.29 15.19 18.73
CA MET A 703 -17.78 13.85 18.40
C MET A 703 -16.66 12.94 17.86
N GLU A 704 -15.89 13.46 16.91
CA GLU A 704 -14.82 12.72 16.25
C GLU A 704 -13.69 12.40 17.23
N LYS A 705 -13.30 13.37 18.06
CA LYS A 705 -12.33 13.17 19.15
C LYS A 705 -12.81 12.11 20.13
N ASN A 706 -14.06 12.16 20.55
CA ASN A 706 -14.62 11.21 21.50
C ASN A 706 -14.58 9.79 20.96
N TRP A 707 -14.92 9.59 19.68
CA TRP A 707 -14.81 8.27 19.05
C TRP A 707 -13.36 7.79 18.92
N ALA A 708 -12.45 8.68 18.51
CA ALA A 708 -11.05 8.34 18.31
C ALA A 708 -10.31 7.95 19.60
N LEU A 709 -10.76 8.48 20.76
CA LEU A 709 -10.21 8.16 22.08
C LEU A 709 -10.78 6.87 22.71
N GLN A 710 -11.83 6.27 22.12
CA GLN A 710 -12.39 5.00 22.58
C GLN A 710 -11.40 3.84 22.42
N THR A 711 -11.67 2.76 23.14
CA THR A 711 -10.97 1.48 23.03
C THR A 711 -11.98 0.32 22.98
N THR A 712 -11.53 -0.87 22.61
CA THR A 712 -12.34 -2.11 22.66
C THR A 712 -12.86 -2.46 24.05
N ALA A 713 -12.27 -1.90 25.12
CA ALA A 713 -12.81 -2.01 26.48
C ALA A 713 -14.10 -1.19 26.67
N THR A 714 -14.29 -0.16 25.86
CA THR A 714 -15.46 0.74 25.89
C THR A 714 -16.44 0.51 24.73
N ASP A 715 -15.97 0.03 23.59
CA ASP A 715 -16.79 -0.26 22.39
C ASP A 715 -16.15 -1.37 21.55
N SER A 716 -16.76 -2.56 21.54
CA SER A 716 -16.25 -3.74 20.83
C SER A 716 -16.92 -3.91 19.47
N TYR A 717 -16.14 -4.22 18.44
CA TYR A 717 -16.63 -4.47 17.08
C TYR A 717 -16.54 -5.96 16.71
N PRO A 718 -17.45 -6.49 15.88
CA PRO A 718 -17.36 -7.86 15.40
C PRO A 718 -16.03 -8.13 14.65
N LEU A 719 -15.46 -9.31 14.88
CA LEU A 719 -14.22 -9.75 14.22
C LEU A 719 -14.46 -10.68 13.02
N GLU A 720 -15.65 -11.28 12.97
CA GLU A 720 -16.05 -12.20 11.92
C GLU A 720 -17.27 -11.67 11.17
N PRO A 721 -17.36 -11.92 9.85
CA PRO A 721 -18.48 -11.47 9.04
C PRO A 721 -19.82 -12.00 9.54
N SER A 722 -20.89 -11.24 9.29
CA SER A 722 -22.26 -11.60 9.64
C SER A 722 -23.22 -11.45 8.45
N GLY A 723 -24.15 -12.40 8.32
CA GLY A 723 -25.09 -12.48 7.20
C GLY A 723 -24.50 -13.12 5.94
N ASP A 724 -25.36 -13.42 4.97
CA ASP A 724 -24.97 -13.94 3.66
C ASP A 724 -24.91 -12.78 2.65
N SER A 725 -23.70 -12.44 2.19
CA SER A 725 -23.49 -11.32 1.26
C SER A 725 -24.34 -11.42 -0.01
N ILE A 726 -24.57 -12.62 -0.55
CA ILE A 726 -25.44 -12.80 -1.74
C ILE A 726 -26.90 -12.50 -1.41
N ALA A 727 -27.44 -13.03 -0.31
CA ALA A 727 -28.81 -12.75 0.10
C ALA A 727 -29.03 -11.25 0.37
N ILE A 728 -28.06 -10.60 1.02
CA ILE A 728 -28.09 -9.16 1.30
C ILE A 728 -28.10 -8.34 0.01
N VAL A 729 -27.24 -8.68 -0.97
CA VAL A 729 -27.27 -8.04 -2.29
C VAL A 729 -28.58 -8.32 -3.01
N GLY A 730 -29.18 -9.49 -2.81
CA GLY A 730 -30.53 -9.79 -3.28
C GLY A 730 -31.60 -8.86 -2.71
N ASP A 731 -31.50 -8.48 -1.43
CA ASP A 731 -32.36 -7.44 -0.83
C ASP A 731 -32.12 -6.08 -1.50
N ILE A 732 -30.86 -5.73 -1.79
CA ILE A 732 -30.50 -4.51 -2.52
C ILE A 732 -31.18 -4.46 -3.89
N VAL A 733 -31.05 -5.53 -4.67
CA VAL A 733 -31.65 -5.63 -6.01
C VAL A 733 -33.17 -5.58 -5.96
N ARG A 734 -33.82 -6.22 -4.98
CA ARG A 734 -35.29 -6.25 -4.89
C ARG A 734 -35.90 -4.95 -4.35
N THR A 735 -35.22 -4.28 -3.43
CA THR A 735 -35.81 -3.17 -2.65
C THR A 735 -35.27 -1.83 -3.08
N TRP A 736 -33.96 -1.70 -3.29
CA TRP A 736 -33.30 -0.41 -3.42
C TRP A 736 -33.14 0.03 -4.88
N ILE A 737 -32.90 -0.91 -5.80
CA ILE A 737 -32.87 -0.61 -7.24
C ILE A 737 -34.20 -0.02 -7.74
N PRO A 738 -35.39 -0.57 -7.43
CA PRO A 738 -36.64 0.03 -7.87
C PRO A 738 -36.90 1.42 -7.29
N LEU A 739 -36.33 1.74 -6.11
CA LEU A 739 -36.40 3.08 -5.52
C LEU A 739 -35.44 4.04 -6.23
N TRP A 740 -34.25 3.59 -6.59
CA TRP A 740 -33.31 4.35 -7.41
C TRP A 740 -33.89 4.73 -8.77
N GLU A 741 -34.53 3.80 -9.47
CA GLU A 741 -35.17 4.07 -10.76
C GLU A 741 -36.26 5.14 -10.67
N LYS A 742 -36.93 5.24 -9.51
CA LYS A 742 -37.96 6.25 -9.22
C LYS A 742 -37.40 7.53 -8.59
N SER A 743 -36.10 7.61 -8.32
CA SER A 743 -35.47 8.73 -7.61
C SER A 743 -35.36 10.01 -8.46
N GLY A 744 -35.61 9.91 -9.77
CA GLY A 744 -35.39 11.01 -10.70
C GLY A 744 -33.91 11.33 -10.93
N TYR A 745 -33.02 10.38 -10.64
CA TYR A 745 -31.59 10.51 -10.89
C TYR A 745 -31.33 10.93 -12.35
N ARG A 746 -30.40 11.87 -12.50
CA ARG A 746 -29.89 12.31 -13.79
C ARG A 746 -28.39 12.10 -13.80
N PRO A 747 -27.83 11.50 -14.86
CA PRO A 747 -26.38 11.32 -14.96
C PRO A 747 -25.68 12.68 -14.93
N PRO A 748 -24.46 12.75 -14.36
CA PRO A 748 -23.64 13.94 -14.49
C PRO A 748 -23.31 14.18 -15.96
N ASP A 749 -23.10 15.45 -16.32
CA ASP A 749 -22.55 15.81 -17.63
C ASP A 749 -21.08 15.38 -17.67
N THR A 750 -20.82 14.22 -18.29
CA THR A 750 -19.47 13.63 -18.37
C THR A 750 -18.54 14.40 -19.33
N THR A 751 -19.05 15.42 -20.03
CA THR A 751 -18.22 16.33 -20.85
C THR A 751 -17.62 17.45 -20.02
N GLN A 752 -18.17 17.73 -18.84
CA GLN A 752 -17.61 18.72 -17.93
C GLN A 752 -16.50 18.08 -17.09
N PRO A 753 -15.31 18.70 -17.02
CA PRO A 753 -14.25 18.20 -16.17
C PRO A 753 -14.68 18.27 -14.71
N ALA A 754 -14.25 17.30 -13.90
CA ALA A 754 -14.35 17.46 -12.45
C ALA A 754 -13.63 18.76 -12.03
N PRO A 755 -14.06 19.42 -10.93
CA PRO A 755 -13.32 20.53 -10.38
C PRO A 755 -11.85 20.14 -10.18
N GLU A 756 -10.92 21.06 -10.41
CA GLU A 756 -9.51 20.79 -10.15
C GLU A 756 -9.31 20.42 -8.67
N GLU A 757 -8.61 19.31 -8.42
CA GLU A 757 -8.10 18.99 -7.10
C GLU A 757 -7.23 20.16 -6.62
N SER A 758 -7.34 20.55 -5.35
CA SER A 758 -6.50 21.63 -4.85
C SER A 758 -5.03 21.22 -4.95
N ALA A 759 -4.26 21.88 -5.82
CA ALA A 759 -2.87 21.54 -6.14
C ALA A 759 -1.87 21.70 -4.96
N ASN A 760 -2.34 22.07 -3.76
CA ASN A 760 -1.51 22.22 -2.58
C ASN A 760 -1.84 21.13 -1.55
N GLU A 761 -1.35 19.91 -1.76
CA GLU A 761 -1.24 18.89 -0.70
C GLU A 761 -0.32 19.35 0.45
N ALA A 762 0.53 20.37 0.20
CA ALA A 762 1.66 20.76 1.04
C ALA A 762 1.64 22.20 1.59
N ARG A 763 0.53 22.96 1.56
CA ARG A 763 0.49 24.31 2.19
C ARG A 763 -0.07 24.29 3.60
#